data_AF-A0A9X2S9G8-F1
#
_entry.id   AF-A0A9X2S9G8-F1
#
_cell.length_a   1.000
_cell.length_b   1.000
_cell.length_c   1.000
_cell.angle_alpha   90.00
_cell.angle_beta   90.00
_cell.angle_gamma   90.00
#
_symmetry.space_group_name_H-M   'P 1'
#
loop_
_entity.id
_entity.type
_entity.pdbx_description
1 polymer ?
#
loop_
_entity_poly.entity_id
_entity_poly.type
_entity_poly.pdbx_seq_one_letter_code
_entity_poly.pdbx_strand_id
1 'polypeptide(L)'
;MNNLFRMLSAAAVGCLFILTSISSVFAFDYGSIDSNRLPPAGWEDVQWVDPGGWMTINVTENGLPANDSSVDASQKIIDILNGSSGRRILYFPQGVYYLETNLLLNANLISGDLIIKGDGSDKTELVITAPGAANAEIKFEGNKEGLPIAVSGSPAAGDQTITVSDASTLNAGDFIQLYADQAPLESGGWAWGNNIYGQIFKIISKSSNTLTLDMKMGLPYPSSYVPMVQKLNMLENVGVENIKIYRSEMPTTYGKSNIRFHHVYNAYVKDIESERAEMNHIYVSTSKKVVIERNKLHESLYIQYSYGYGVNLGMGTTGSRVTDNKLWNLRHQIILQSGANHNVVSYNSVEETYQSYNDVALHATYAYMNLFEGNRFQEGYADTSKDAPGSIVEGQTGPGNTWFRNNALSYVGSIQSNTEKQNIIGNYLGSISSGGSDHYIGANKRRDGTILWGVLSSESALPSSLYLESKPVFFDSKPWPIFGPGADAYWGEFNTLQATDRLKSAGHIIVDNNRPGDTGSWGTWTTSTWGTQKYGSNYVHDGNDHSAIRWFSFKPQLENASYAVYVWWTESTNRATNAVVITKHGGTREYTTVNQQINGGQWVYIGTYAFTSEKSDNNAVYIKNQLDDGTWSNGYVVADAVKFVKQ
;
A
#
# COMPACT_ATOMS: atom_id res chain seq x y z
N MET A 1 41.16 6.94 75.98
CA MET A 1 39.69 6.84 75.85
C MET A 1 39.39 5.88 74.71
N ASN A 2 38.86 4.70 75.06
CA ASN A 2 37.96 3.78 74.33
C ASN A 2 38.13 3.63 72.80
N ASN A 3 38.59 2.45 72.33
CA ASN A 3 37.77 1.30 71.84
C ASN A 3 37.16 1.58 70.43
N LEU A 4 37.14 0.70 69.42
CA LEU A 4 37.13 -0.76 69.35
C LEU A 4 37.29 -1.19 67.85
N PHE A 5 38.09 -2.23 67.58
CA PHE A 5 37.90 -3.37 66.66
C PHE A 5 37.34 -3.26 65.20
N ARG A 6 38.21 -3.70 64.26
CA ARG A 6 38.12 -4.87 63.34
C ARG A 6 37.01 -4.99 62.24
N MET A 7 37.50 -5.05 61.00
CA MET A 7 37.50 -6.19 60.04
C MET A 7 36.20 -6.72 59.38
N LEU A 8 36.29 -6.93 58.04
CA LEU A 8 35.55 -7.87 57.16
C LEU A 8 34.06 -7.54 56.92
N SER A 9 33.58 -7.35 55.70
CA SER A 9 33.44 -8.39 54.67
C SER A 9 32.92 -7.79 53.36
N ALA A 10 33.43 -8.29 52.22
CA ALA A 10 32.88 -8.02 50.90
C ALA A 10 31.66 -8.92 50.68
N ALA A 11 30.47 -8.34 50.62
CA ALA A 11 29.27 -8.99 50.11
C ALA A 11 29.01 -8.48 48.69
N ALA A 12 29.11 -9.38 47.72
CA ALA A 12 28.69 -9.15 46.35
C ALA A 12 27.16 -8.94 46.33
N VAL A 13 26.73 -7.71 46.05
CA VAL A 13 25.35 -7.42 45.68
C VAL A 13 25.28 -7.42 44.16
N GLY A 14 24.76 -8.52 43.60
CA GLY A 14 24.34 -8.54 42.21
C GLY A 14 23.18 -7.57 42.01
N CYS A 15 23.43 -6.49 41.27
CA CYS A 15 22.38 -5.60 40.80
C CYS A 15 21.54 -6.34 39.76
N LEU A 16 20.41 -6.89 40.22
CA LEU A 16 19.30 -7.28 39.38
C LEU A 16 18.66 -5.98 38.83
N PHE A 17 18.99 -5.62 37.58
CA PHE A 17 18.26 -4.58 36.86
C PHE A 17 16.86 -5.10 36.54
N ILE A 18 15.91 -4.88 37.46
CA ILE A 18 14.49 -4.94 37.14
C ILE A 18 14.14 -3.64 36.42
N LEU A 19 14.16 -3.67 35.09
CA LEU A 19 13.50 -2.68 34.25
C LEU A 19 11.99 -2.91 34.32
N THR A 20 11.36 -2.49 35.41
CA THR A 20 9.91 -2.23 35.40
C THR A 20 9.70 -0.83 34.86
N SER A 21 9.56 -0.71 33.53
CA SER A 21 8.91 0.47 32.95
C SER A 21 7.44 0.41 33.33
N ILE A 22 7.10 0.96 34.49
CA ILE A 22 5.72 1.39 34.75
C ILE A 22 5.53 2.62 33.86
N SER A 23 5.08 2.39 32.63
CA SER A 23 4.49 3.44 31.82
C SER A 23 3.23 3.89 32.56
N SER A 24 3.34 4.96 33.35
CA SER A 24 2.18 5.74 33.76
C SER A 24 1.55 6.27 32.48
N VAL A 25 0.53 5.57 31.98
CA VAL A 25 -0.24 5.98 30.81
C VAL A 25 -0.97 7.25 31.23
N PHE A 26 -0.43 8.42 30.89
CA PHE A 26 -1.24 9.63 30.88
C PHE A 26 -2.40 9.36 29.93
N ALA A 27 -3.63 9.55 30.41
CA ALA A 27 -4.79 9.51 29.53
C ALA A 27 -4.62 10.64 28.51
N PHE A 28 -4.66 10.30 27.22
CA PHE A 28 -4.61 11.29 26.15
C PHE A 28 -5.76 12.29 26.34
N ASP A 29 -5.48 13.59 26.27
CA ASP A 29 -6.49 14.62 26.43
C ASP A 29 -7.30 14.78 25.15
N TYR A 30 -8.52 14.24 25.15
CA TYR A 30 -9.45 14.33 24.02
C TYR A 30 -10.25 15.65 24.01
N GLY A 31 -9.97 16.57 24.93
CA GLY A 31 -10.69 17.81 25.09
C GLY A 31 -12.17 17.56 25.42
N SER A 32 -13.07 18.16 24.65
CA SER A 32 -14.53 18.05 24.83
C SER A 32 -15.15 16.80 24.18
N ILE A 33 -14.37 15.94 23.53
CA ILE A 33 -14.89 14.71 22.91
C ILE A 33 -15.18 13.68 24.00
N ASP A 34 -16.35 13.05 23.95
CA ASP A 34 -16.71 11.97 24.88
C ASP A 34 -15.81 10.75 24.65
N SER A 35 -14.94 10.47 25.63
CA SER A 35 -14.01 9.35 25.60
C SER A 35 -14.67 7.97 25.45
N ASN A 36 -15.96 7.82 25.80
CA ASN A 36 -16.69 6.57 25.60
C ASN A 36 -16.98 6.27 24.12
N ARG A 37 -16.78 7.25 23.24
CA ARG A 37 -16.91 7.11 21.78
C ARG A 37 -15.62 6.63 21.14
N LEU A 38 -14.50 6.63 21.87
CA LEU A 38 -13.16 6.36 21.38
C LEU A 38 -12.66 4.98 21.89
N PRO A 39 -11.59 4.42 21.31
CA PRO A 39 -11.06 3.15 21.78
C PRO A 39 -10.58 3.24 23.23
N PRO A 40 -10.70 2.17 24.03
CA PRO A 40 -10.13 2.13 25.37
C PRO A 40 -8.60 2.33 25.32
N ALA A 41 -8.11 3.42 25.91
CA ALA A 41 -6.72 3.92 25.82
C ALA A 41 -6.31 4.63 24.51
N GLY A 42 -7.25 4.89 23.60
CA GLY A 42 -7.01 5.67 22.38
C GLY A 42 -6.29 4.90 21.28
N TRP A 43 -5.80 5.67 20.30
CA TRP A 43 -4.95 5.16 19.22
C TRP A 43 -3.47 5.38 19.56
N GLU A 44 -2.65 4.39 19.28
CA GLU A 44 -1.20 4.47 19.45
C GLU A 44 -0.57 5.25 18.27
N ASP A 45 0.45 6.07 18.54
CA ASP A 45 1.38 6.54 17.50
C ASP A 45 2.30 5.41 17.07
N VAL A 46 1.77 4.53 16.22
CA VAL A 46 2.49 3.36 15.73
C VAL A 46 3.66 3.81 14.85
N GLN A 47 4.86 3.52 15.34
CA GLN A 47 6.12 3.72 14.61
C GLN A 47 6.75 2.36 14.34
N TRP A 48 7.50 2.25 13.26
CA TRP A 48 8.40 1.11 13.09
C TRP A 48 9.55 1.24 14.09
N VAL A 49 9.81 0.16 14.83
CA VAL A 49 10.90 0.11 15.81
C VAL A 49 12.04 -0.70 15.22
N ASP A 50 13.16 -0.04 14.95
CA ASP A 50 14.36 -0.71 14.44
C ASP A 50 14.97 -1.63 15.52
N PRO A 51 15.02 -2.96 15.32
CA PRO A 51 15.66 -3.85 16.27
C PRO A 51 17.21 -3.81 16.22
N GLY A 52 17.80 -3.09 15.25
CA GLY A 52 19.24 -2.93 15.05
C GLY A 52 19.97 -4.22 14.63
N GLY A 53 21.26 -4.13 14.29
CA GLY A 53 22.08 -5.30 13.97
C GLY A 53 21.90 -5.86 12.56
N TRP A 54 21.67 -4.98 11.58
CA TRP A 54 21.48 -5.33 10.18
C TRP A 54 22.79 -5.60 9.43
N MET A 55 22.79 -6.65 8.63
CA MET A 55 23.78 -6.91 7.59
C MET A 55 23.23 -6.50 6.23
N THR A 56 23.96 -5.68 5.48
CA THR A 56 23.61 -5.36 4.10
C THR A 56 24.19 -6.39 3.14
N ILE A 57 23.34 -6.91 2.27
CA ILE A 57 23.70 -7.84 1.19
C ILE A 57 23.35 -7.15 -0.13
N ASN A 58 24.36 -6.80 -0.91
CA ASN A 58 24.18 -6.25 -2.25
C ASN A 58 23.78 -7.38 -3.21
N VAL A 59 22.60 -7.29 -3.82
CA VAL A 59 22.07 -8.37 -4.66
C VAL A 59 22.90 -8.58 -5.94
N THR A 60 23.47 -7.52 -6.50
CA THR A 60 24.30 -7.60 -7.73
C THR A 60 25.63 -8.28 -7.47
N GLU A 61 26.28 -7.97 -6.35
CA GLU A 61 27.50 -8.65 -5.91
C GLU A 61 27.25 -10.14 -5.59
N ASN A 62 26.00 -10.52 -5.37
CA ASN A 62 25.57 -11.89 -5.08
C ASN A 62 24.82 -12.54 -6.25
N GLY A 63 25.07 -12.08 -7.49
CA GLY A 63 24.67 -12.77 -8.70
C GLY A 63 23.25 -12.50 -9.20
N LEU A 64 22.59 -11.45 -8.71
CA LEU A 64 21.37 -10.89 -9.30
C LEU A 64 21.70 -9.62 -10.13
N PRO A 65 21.92 -9.74 -11.45
CA PRO A 65 22.24 -8.60 -12.28
C PRO A 65 21.06 -7.64 -12.44
N ALA A 66 21.36 -6.34 -12.52
CA ALA A 66 20.39 -5.32 -12.91
C ALA A 66 20.21 -5.30 -14.44
N ASN A 67 19.02 -4.90 -14.89
CA ASN A 67 18.63 -4.73 -16.30
C ASN A 67 18.73 -6.00 -17.14
N ASP A 68 18.57 -7.17 -16.53
CA ASP A 68 18.55 -8.46 -17.23
C ASP A 68 17.19 -9.14 -17.07
N SER A 69 16.34 -8.98 -18.09
CA SER A 69 15.01 -9.60 -18.14
C SER A 69 15.02 -11.11 -18.31
N SER A 70 16.19 -11.74 -18.52
CA SER A 70 16.30 -13.19 -18.56
C SER A 70 16.49 -13.85 -17.19
N VAL A 71 16.66 -13.03 -16.14
CA VAL A 71 16.85 -13.48 -14.77
C VAL A 71 15.61 -13.17 -13.94
N ASP A 72 14.92 -14.21 -13.48
CA ASP A 72 13.89 -14.07 -12.44
C ASP A 72 14.54 -13.71 -11.10
N ALA A 73 14.40 -12.46 -10.70
CA ALA A 73 14.90 -11.93 -9.45
C ALA A 73 14.28 -12.64 -8.24
N SER A 74 13.03 -13.11 -8.32
CA SER A 74 12.35 -13.77 -7.20
C SER A 74 13.13 -15.00 -6.73
N GLN A 75 13.51 -15.89 -7.65
CA GLN A 75 14.28 -17.09 -7.29
C GLN A 75 15.69 -16.74 -6.78
N LYS A 76 16.37 -15.79 -7.43
CA LYS A 76 17.73 -15.37 -7.01
C LYS A 76 17.74 -14.75 -5.62
N ILE A 77 16.73 -13.97 -5.28
CA ILE A 77 16.57 -13.42 -3.93
C ILE A 77 16.47 -14.55 -2.90
N ILE A 78 15.67 -15.59 -3.17
CA ILE A 78 15.55 -16.75 -2.27
C ILE A 78 16.88 -17.48 -2.13
N ASP A 79 17.63 -17.67 -3.21
CA ASP A 79 18.96 -18.31 -3.17
C ASP A 79 19.94 -17.51 -2.29
N ILE A 80 19.98 -16.18 -2.44
CA ILE A 80 20.81 -15.27 -1.63
C ILE A 80 20.43 -15.37 -0.14
N LEU A 81 19.14 -15.40 0.14
CA LEU A 81 18.62 -15.48 1.51
C LEU A 81 18.95 -16.83 2.16
N ASN A 82 18.86 -17.94 1.42
CA ASN A 82 19.26 -19.26 1.91
C ASN A 82 20.78 -19.37 2.20
N GLY A 83 21.59 -18.53 1.56
CA GLY A 83 23.03 -18.42 1.82
C GLY A 83 23.40 -17.54 3.03
N SER A 84 22.43 -16.92 3.70
CA SER A 84 22.67 -15.96 4.79
C SER A 84 21.71 -16.15 5.98
N SER A 85 22.01 -15.52 7.11
CA SER A 85 21.18 -15.58 8.34
C SER A 85 21.36 -14.31 9.18
N GLY A 86 20.60 -14.16 10.27
CA GLY A 86 20.57 -12.92 11.07
C GLY A 86 19.85 -11.79 10.34
N ARG A 87 19.74 -10.57 10.89
CA ARG A 87 18.93 -9.52 10.25
C ARG A 87 19.56 -8.99 8.96
N ARG A 88 18.80 -8.94 7.87
CA ARG A 88 19.34 -8.64 6.53
C ARG A 88 18.67 -7.44 5.88
N ILE A 89 19.47 -6.59 5.25
CA ILE A 89 19.02 -5.63 4.25
C ILE A 89 19.45 -6.19 2.89
N LEU A 90 18.50 -6.61 2.07
CA LEU A 90 18.74 -6.85 0.66
C LEU A 90 18.75 -5.51 -0.07
N TYR A 91 19.95 -5.11 -0.48
CA TYR A 91 20.19 -3.85 -1.16
C TYR A 91 20.24 -4.06 -2.67
N PHE A 92 19.38 -3.33 -3.38
CA PHE A 92 19.21 -3.30 -4.83
C PHE A 92 19.81 -1.99 -5.36
N PRO A 93 21.03 -2.02 -5.92
CA PRO A 93 21.58 -0.86 -6.62
C PRO A 93 20.69 -0.40 -7.76
N GLN A 94 20.91 0.83 -8.25
CA GLN A 94 20.25 1.39 -9.43
C GLN A 94 20.11 0.38 -10.58
N GLY A 95 18.92 0.32 -11.15
CA GLY A 95 18.57 -0.54 -12.28
C GLY A 95 17.23 -1.23 -12.12
N VAL A 96 16.89 -2.03 -13.13
CA VAL A 96 15.62 -2.74 -13.24
C VAL A 96 15.80 -4.22 -12.92
N TYR A 97 14.96 -4.77 -12.05
CA TYR A 97 14.97 -6.19 -11.67
C TYR A 97 13.61 -6.80 -11.90
N TYR A 98 13.57 -8.00 -12.49
CA TYR A 98 12.36 -8.58 -13.02
C TYR A 98 11.86 -9.73 -12.14
N LEU A 99 10.65 -9.60 -11.61
CA LEU A 99 9.97 -10.60 -10.79
C LEU A 99 9.00 -11.38 -11.70
N GLU A 100 9.43 -12.57 -12.12
CA GLU A 100 8.63 -13.45 -12.99
C GLU A 100 7.79 -14.45 -12.19
N THR A 101 8.17 -14.71 -10.94
CA THR A 101 7.44 -15.58 -10.02
C THR A 101 7.14 -14.91 -8.67
N ASN A 102 6.35 -15.56 -7.83
CA ASN A 102 6.07 -15.09 -6.47
C ASN A 102 7.35 -14.97 -5.64
N LEU A 103 7.62 -13.78 -5.11
CA LEU A 103 8.62 -13.59 -4.07
C LEU A 103 7.96 -13.87 -2.71
N LEU A 104 7.96 -15.14 -2.30
CA LEU A 104 7.40 -15.58 -1.03
C LEU A 104 8.45 -15.57 0.09
N LEU A 105 8.34 -14.58 0.96
CA LEU A 105 9.19 -14.37 2.13
C LEU A 105 8.39 -14.83 3.36
N ASN A 106 8.54 -16.09 3.75
CA ASN A 106 7.79 -16.66 4.87
C ASN A 106 8.70 -17.10 6.02
N ALA A 107 8.12 -17.21 7.22
CA ALA A 107 8.87 -17.54 8.45
C ALA A 107 9.60 -18.90 8.41
N ASN A 108 9.21 -19.82 7.51
CA ASN A 108 9.87 -21.12 7.34
C ASN A 108 11.03 -21.07 6.32
N LEU A 109 10.95 -20.16 5.33
CA LEU A 109 11.93 -19.99 4.26
C LEU A 109 13.07 -19.06 4.67
N ILE A 110 12.78 -18.03 5.45
CA ILE A 110 13.78 -17.07 5.90
C ILE A 110 13.92 -17.10 7.42
N SER A 111 15.14 -17.19 7.92
CA SER A 111 15.42 -17.26 9.36
C SER A 111 15.31 -15.89 10.06
N GLY A 112 14.27 -15.09 9.76
CA GLY A 112 13.92 -13.84 10.47
C GLY A 112 13.85 -12.57 9.63
N ASP A 113 14.05 -11.44 10.30
CA ASP A 113 13.96 -10.04 9.86
C ASP A 113 14.64 -9.71 8.52
N LEU A 114 13.94 -8.92 7.69
CA LEU A 114 14.34 -8.63 6.31
C LEU A 114 13.85 -7.26 5.81
N ILE A 115 14.77 -6.44 5.31
CA ILE A 115 14.46 -5.20 4.59
C ILE A 115 14.84 -5.35 3.12
N ILE A 116 13.95 -4.97 2.22
CA ILE A 116 14.21 -4.76 0.79
C ILE A 116 14.44 -3.25 0.58
N LYS A 117 15.61 -2.86 0.07
CA LYS A 117 16.01 -1.45 -0.06
C LYS A 117 16.65 -1.17 -1.42
N GLY A 118 16.27 -0.06 -2.05
CA GLY A 118 16.90 0.45 -3.27
C GLY A 118 17.64 1.77 -3.09
N ASP A 119 18.14 2.34 -4.20
CA ASP A 119 18.83 3.63 -4.27
C ASP A 119 17.88 4.85 -4.35
N GLY A 120 16.59 4.59 -4.45
CA GLY A 120 15.54 5.60 -4.69
C GLY A 120 14.49 5.07 -5.67
N SER A 121 13.24 5.51 -5.52
CA SER A 121 12.16 5.15 -6.44
C SER A 121 12.32 5.72 -7.86
N ASP A 122 13.26 6.65 -8.05
CA ASP A 122 13.68 7.18 -9.35
C ASP A 122 14.86 6.41 -9.98
N LYS A 123 15.47 5.45 -9.24
CA LYS A 123 16.71 4.77 -9.64
C LYS A 123 16.60 3.24 -9.66
N THR A 124 15.91 2.66 -8.69
CA THR A 124 15.77 1.21 -8.55
C THR A 124 14.32 0.80 -8.82
N GLU A 125 14.11 -0.10 -9.78
CA GLU A 125 12.78 -0.57 -10.16
C GLU A 125 12.68 -2.10 -10.05
N LEU A 126 11.66 -2.58 -9.34
CA LEU A 126 11.21 -3.97 -9.35
C LEU A 126 10.01 -4.08 -10.29
N VAL A 127 10.19 -4.74 -11.42
CA VAL A 127 9.12 -4.97 -12.39
C VAL A 127 8.51 -6.33 -12.15
N ILE A 128 7.24 -6.35 -11.79
CA ILE A 128 6.45 -7.58 -11.79
C ILE A 128 6.04 -7.84 -13.25
N THR A 129 6.80 -8.72 -13.90
CA THR A 129 6.67 -9.03 -15.34
C THR A 129 5.74 -10.18 -15.64
N ALA A 130 5.55 -11.11 -14.70
CA ALA A 130 4.90 -12.40 -14.92
C ALA A 130 3.66 -12.33 -15.85
N PRO A 131 3.80 -12.61 -17.17
CA PRO A 131 2.66 -12.75 -18.05
C PRO A 131 1.95 -14.03 -17.61
N GLY A 132 0.66 -13.94 -17.32
CA GLY A 132 -0.20 -15.04 -16.86
C GLY A 132 0.41 -16.44 -16.68
N ALA A 133 0.70 -16.84 -15.43
CA ALA A 133 0.71 -18.21 -14.87
C ALA A 133 1.21 -18.23 -13.40
N ALA A 134 2.04 -17.27 -12.98
CA ALA A 134 2.72 -17.32 -11.68
C ALA A 134 2.11 -16.47 -10.55
N ASN A 135 1.09 -15.65 -10.84
CA ASN A 135 0.38 -14.85 -9.83
C ASN A 135 1.34 -14.00 -8.95
N ALA A 136 2.40 -13.43 -9.55
CA ALA A 136 3.49 -12.81 -8.83
C ALA A 136 3.07 -11.63 -7.93
N GLU A 137 3.46 -11.74 -6.65
CA GLU A 137 3.33 -10.78 -5.57
C GLU A 137 4.66 -10.76 -4.78
N ILE A 138 4.97 -9.66 -4.11
CA ILE A 138 5.99 -9.60 -3.05
C ILE A 138 5.28 -9.90 -1.73
N LYS A 139 5.41 -11.14 -1.24
CA LYS A 139 4.61 -11.66 -0.12
C LYS A 139 5.47 -11.87 1.10
N PHE A 140 5.03 -11.29 2.21
CA PHE A 140 5.56 -11.50 3.54
C PHE A 140 4.52 -12.28 4.35
N GLU A 141 4.82 -13.52 4.70
CA GLU A 141 3.84 -14.46 5.29
C GLU A 141 4.34 -15.12 6.58
N GLY A 142 3.68 -14.81 7.69
CA GLY A 142 3.61 -15.69 8.86
C GLY A 142 2.47 -16.70 8.72
N ASN A 143 2.09 -17.36 9.82
CA ASN A 143 1.00 -18.33 9.82
C ASN A 143 0.26 -18.41 11.16
N LYS A 144 -0.85 -19.15 11.15
CA LYS A 144 -1.55 -19.57 12.38
C LYS A 144 -0.89 -20.83 12.94
N GLU A 145 -0.79 -20.91 14.26
CA GLU A 145 -0.19 -22.02 14.98
C GLU A 145 -1.18 -22.60 16.00
N GLY A 146 -1.17 -23.92 16.16
CA GLY A 146 -2.00 -24.60 17.15
C GLY A 146 -3.51 -24.58 16.86
N LEU A 147 -4.25 -25.31 17.71
CA LEU A 147 -5.71 -25.30 17.69
C LEU A 147 -6.25 -24.08 18.44
N PRO A 148 -7.43 -23.55 18.06
CA PRO A 148 -8.12 -22.53 18.84
C PRO A 148 -8.39 -22.99 20.29
N ILE A 149 -8.20 -22.07 21.24
CA ILE A 149 -8.39 -22.29 22.68
C ILE A 149 -9.56 -21.43 23.14
N ALA A 150 -10.50 -22.00 23.90
CA ALA A 150 -11.66 -21.28 24.39
C ALA A 150 -11.28 -20.21 25.42
N VAL A 151 -11.91 -19.04 25.34
CA VAL A 151 -11.85 -18.02 26.37
C VAL A 151 -12.91 -18.33 27.42
N SER A 152 -12.51 -18.26 28.69
CA SER A 152 -13.38 -18.47 29.84
C SER A 152 -14.02 -17.15 30.28
N GLY A 153 -15.34 -17.17 30.51
CA GLY A 153 -16.09 -16.00 30.97
C GLY A 153 -16.46 -15.03 29.84
N SER A 154 -16.66 -13.77 30.21
CA SER A 154 -17.11 -12.70 29.30
C SER A 154 -16.20 -11.46 29.45
N PRO A 155 -15.01 -11.42 28.83
CA PRO A 155 -14.17 -10.22 28.85
C PRO A 155 -14.92 -8.99 28.34
N ALA A 156 -14.74 -7.86 29.00
CA ALA A 156 -15.37 -6.60 28.63
C ALA A 156 -14.48 -5.77 27.68
N ALA A 157 -15.08 -4.83 26.95
CA ALA A 157 -14.31 -3.78 26.30
C ALA A 157 -13.54 -2.98 27.37
N GLY A 158 -12.26 -2.71 27.11
CA GLY A 158 -11.35 -2.06 28.04
C GLY A 158 -10.56 -3.01 28.94
N ASP A 159 -10.91 -4.29 29.01
CA ASP A 159 -10.10 -5.29 29.71
C ASP A 159 -8.73 -5.45 29.01
N GLN A 160 -7.70 -5.73 29.80
CA GLN A 160 -6.34 -6.01 29.32
C GLN A 160 -5.87 -7.42 29.70
N THR A 161 -6.77 -8.23 30.26
CA THR A 161 -6.49 -9.61 30.65
C THR A 161 -7.60 -10.53 30.17
N ILE A 162 -7.23 -11.73 29.74
CA ILE A 162 -8.18 -12.80 29.40
C ILE A 162 -7.78 -14.09 30.12
N THR A 163 -8.76 -14.92 30.47
CA THR A 163 -8.51 -16.27 30.97
C THR A 163 -8.93 -17.27 29.91
N VAL A 164 -8.05 -18.21 29.55
CA VAL A 164 -8.33 -19.26 28.55
C VAL A 164 -8.54 -20.62 29.22
N SER A 165 -9.12 -21.59 28.52
CA SER A 165 -9.35 -22.92 29.06
C SER A 165 -8.06 -23.70 29.32
N ASP A 166 -7.03 -23.47 28.49
CA ASP A 166 -5.70 -24.07 28.63
C ASP A 166 -4.64 -23.15 27.99
N ALA A 167 -3.74 -22.60 28.80
CA ALA A 167 -2.62 -21.76 28.33
C ALA A 167 -1.28 -22.52 28.26
N SER A 168 -1.28 -23.85 28.24
CA SER A 168 -0.07 -24.67 28.23
C SER A 168 0.86 -24.39 27.04
N THR A 169 0.29 -24.05 25.88
CA THR A 169 1.01 -23.76 24.63
C THR A 169 1.27 -22.27 24.38
N LEU A 170 0.79 -21.38 25.26
CA LEU A 170 0.90 -19.93 25.13
C LEU A 170 1.92 -19.37 26.11
N ASN A 171 2.76 -18.44 25.70
CA ASN A 171 3.80 -17.83 26.53
C ASN A 171 3.86 -16.31 26.36
N ALA A 172 4.51 -15.63 27.30
CA ALA A 172 4.87 -14.22 27.11
C ALA A 172 5.71 -14.06 25.84
N GLY A 173 5.40 -13.05 25.03
CA GLY A 173 5.99 -12.82 23.72
C GLY A 173 5.17 -13.37 22.56
N ASP A 174 4.33 -14.40 22.77
CA ASP A 174 3.49 -14.96 21.71
C ASP A 174 2.42 -13.96 21.24
N PHE A 175 2.06 -14.07 19.96
CA PHE A 175 0.92 -13.37 19.39
C PHE A 175 -0.31 -14.27 19.36
N ILE A 176 -1.46 -13.68 19.64
CA ILE A 176 -2.76 -14.35 19.54
C ILE A 176 -3.76 -13.46 18.80
N GLN A 177 -4.64 -14.09 18.03
CA GLN A 177 -5.88 -13.47 17.59
C GLN A 177 -6.99 -13.90 18.54
N LEU A 178 -7.60 -12.94 19.24
CA LEU A 178 -8.85 -13.12 19.97
C LEU A 178 -10.00 -12.84 19.01
N TYR A 179 -10.99 -13.74 18.93
CA TYR A 179 -12.13 -13.58 18.04
C TYR A 179 -13.38 -14.29 18.56
N ALA A 180 -14.54 -13.91 18.03
CA ALA A 180 -15.84 -14.53 18.34
C ALA A 180 -16.71 -14.63 17.08
N ASP A 181 -16.63 -15.75 16.37
CA ASP A 181 -17.37 -15.96 15.12
C ASP A 181 -18.88 -16.13 15.33
N GLN A 182 -19.32 -16.41 16.57
CA GLN A 182 -20.73 -16.47 16.93
C GLN A 182 -21.28 -15.11 17.43
N ALA A 183 -20.52 -14.02 17.26
CA ALA A 183 -21.03 -12.68 17.54
C ALA A 183 -22.15 -12.32 16.54
N PRO A 184 -23.36 -12.01 17.00
CA PRO A 184 -24.40 -11.48 16.14
C PRO A 184 -23.99 -10.08 15.68
N LEU A 185 -24.23 -9.79 14.41
CA LEU A 185 -24.29 -8.40 13.97
C LEU A 185 -25.52 -7.75 14.63
N GLU A 186 -25.45 -6.45 14.98
CA GLU A 186 -26.59 -5.74 15.61
C GLU A 186 -27.84 -5.78 14.71
N SER A 187 -27.59 -5.93 13.41
CA SER A 187 -28.41 -6.51 12.34
C SER A 187 -29.41 -7.64 12.60
N GLY A 188 -28.93 -8.67 13.30
CA GLY A 188 -29.48 -10.02 13.25
C GLY A 188 -28.83 -10.97 12.22
N GLY A 189 -27.65 -10.63 11.67
CA GLY A 189 -26.90 -11.44 10.68
C GLY A 189 -25.49 -11.88 11.11
N TRP A 190 -24.71 -12.42 10.16
CA TRP A 190 -23.31 -12.86 10.35
C TRP A 190 -22.31 -12.05 9.55
N ALA A 191 -21.10 -11.89 10.09
CA ALA A 191 -20.00 -11.25 9.40
C ALA A 191 -19.53 -12.07 8.17
N TRP A 192 -19.24 -11.40 7.06
CA TRP A 192 -18.55 -11.99 5.91
C TRP A 192 -17.08 -12.31 6.22
N GLY A 193 -16.82 -13.57 6.57
CA GLY A 193 -15.47 -14.09 6.82
C GLY A 193 -15.34 -14.68 8.22
N ASN A 194 -14.16 -15.25 8.52
CA ASN A 194 -13.84 -15.81 9.83
C ASN A 194 -12.96 -14.85 10.61
N ASN A 195 -13.08 -14.87 11.93
CA ASN A 195 -12.31 -14.08 12.89
C ASN A 195 -12.47 -12.56 12.74
N ILE A 196 -13.61 -12.11 12.20
CA ILE A 196 -13.88 -10.71 11.85
C ILE A 196 -14.21 -9.87 13.09
N TYR A 197 -15.03 -10.41 13.98
CA TYR A 197 -15.18 -9.87 15.33
C TYR A 197 -13.96 -10.29 16.15
N GLY A 198 -12.87 -9.53 16.05
CA GLY A 198 -11.60 -9.93 16.66
C GLY A 198 -10.51 -8.87 16.64
N GLN A 199 -9.45 -9.14 17.40
CA GLN A 199 -8.31 -8.25 17.61
C GLN A 199 -7.03 -9.06 17.86
N ILE A 200 -5.89 -8.53 17.40
CA ILE A 200 -4.58 -9.16 17.60
C ILE A 200 -3.87 -8.57 18.82
N PHE A 201 -3.39 -9.45 19.68
CA PHE A 201 -2.65 -9.11 20.90
C PHE A 201 -1.30 -9.80 20.95
N LYS A 202 -0.34 -9.14 21.61
CA LYS A 202 0.88 -9.77 22.12
C LYS A 202 0.67 -10.09 23.61
N ILE A 203 1.05 -11.30 24.02
CA ILE A 203 1.00 -11.68 25.44
C ILE A 203 2.20 -11.06 26.15
N ILE A 204 1.94 -10.22 27.16
CA ILE A 204 2.97 -9.57 27.98
C ILE A 204 3.41 -10.51 29.11
N SER A 205 2.45 -11.16 29.76
CA SER A 205 2.71 -12.11 30.85
C SER A 205 1.62 -13.16 30.93
N LYS A 206 1.96 -14.30 31.53
CA LYS A 206 1.03 -15.41 31.81
C LYS A 206 1.10 -15.77 33.30
N SER A 207 -0.07 -15.93 33.91
CA SER A 207 -0.23 -16.50 35.26
C SER A 207 -1.28 -17.61 35.20
N SER A 208 -0.84 -18.86 35.30
CA SER A 208 -1.68 -20.03 35.01
C SER A 208 -2.34 -19.90 33.63
N ASN A 209 -3.68 -19.85 33.58
CA ASN A 209 -4.44 -19.71 32.35
C ASN A 209 -4.83 -18.25 32.02
N THR A 210 -4.42 -17.29 32.84
CA THR A 210 -4.70 -15.87 32.61
C THR A 210 -3.54 -15.22 31.88
N LEU A 211 -3.85 -14.52 30.78
CA LEU A 211 -2.93 -13.81 29.91
C LEU A 211 -3.13 -12.31 30.11
N THR A 212 -2.03 -11.58 30.27
CA THR A 212 -2.01 -10.11 30.21
C THR A 212 -1.59 -9.68 28.80
N LEU A 213 -2.32 -8.74 28.22
CA LEU A 213 -2.20 -8.35 26.81
C LEU A 213 -1.52 -6.98 26.64
N ASP A 214 -0.91 -6.75 25.48
CA ASP A 214 -0.17 -5.51 25.16
C ASP A 214 -1.06 -4.28 25.00
N MET A 215 -2.36 -4.48 24.76
CA MET A 215 -3.34 -3.42 24.63
C MET A 215 -4.70 -3.85 25.21
N LYS A 216 -5.59 -2.88 25.42
CA LYS A 216 -6.96 -3.14 25.85
C LYS A 216 -7.80 -3.70 24.71
N MET A 217 -8.80 -4.51 25.06
CA MET A 217 -9.82 -4.99 24.13
C MET A 217 -10.73 -3.83 23.69
N GLY A 218 -10.89 -3.61 22.38
CA GLY A 218 -11.82 -2.57 21.89
C GLY A 218 -13.28 -3.00 21.82
N LEU A 219 -13.55 -4.30 21.92
CA LEU A 219 -14.88 -4.91 21.90
C LEU A 219 -15.08 -5.81 23.12
N PRO A 220 -16.34 -6.00 23.59
CA PRO A 220 -16.64 -7.03 24.56
C PRO A 220 -16.66 -8.42 23.91
N TYR A 221 -16.35 -9.46 24.67
CA TYR A 221 -16.40 -10.85 24.23
C TYR A 221 -17.31 -11.68 25.16
N PRO A 222 -18.65 -11.49 25.12
CA PRO A 222 -19.58 -12.31 25.89
C PRO A 222 -19.40 -13.81 25.64
N SER A 223 -19.53 -14.64 26.68
CA SER A 223 -19.45 -16.09 26.56
C SER A 223 -20.46 -16.68 25.56
N SER A 224 -21.60 -16.01 25.36
CA SER A 224 -22.60 -16.37 24.35
C SER A 224 -22.10 -16.28 22.90
N TYR A 225 -21.03 -15.50 22.64
CA TYR A 225 -20.42 -15.39 21.32
C TYR A 225 -19.31 -16.43 21.10
N VAL A 226 -19.09 -17.31 22.09
CA VAL A 226 -18.10 -18.40 22.06
C VAL A 226 -16.70 -17.88 21.69
N PRO A 227 -16.14 -16.95 22.49
CA PRO A 227 -14.85 -16.35 22.19
C PRO A 227 -13.70 -17.37 22.24
N MET A 228 -12.80 -17.27 21.28
CA MET A 228 -11.65 -18.14 21.10
C MET A 228 -10.37 -17.31 20.92
N VAL A 229 -9.23 -17.89 21.29
CA VAL A 229 -7.91 -17.39 20.88
C VAL A 229 -7.23 -18.40 19.98
N GLN A 230 -6.51 -17.92 18.97
CA GLN A 230 -5.61 -18.74 18.16
C GLN A 230 -4.23 -18.11 18.14
N LYS A 231 -3.18 -18.92 18.35
CA LYS A 231 -1.79 -18.45 18.31
C LYS A 231 -1.41 -18.09 16.87
N LEU A 232 -0.63 -17.03 16.72
CA LEU A 232 -0.06 -16.57 15.46
C LEU A 232 1.47 -16.66 15.53
N ASN A 233 2.06 -17.30 14.54
CA ASN A 233 3.49 -17.25 14.27
C ASN A 233 3.74 -16.11 13.27
N MET A 234 4.04 -14.93 13.81
CA MET A 234 4.17 -13.70 13.03
C MET A 234 5.54 -13.60 12.38
N LEU A 235 5.60 -13.17 11.12
CA LEU A 235 6.85 -12.71 10.52
C LEU A 235 7.16 -11.30 11.05
N GLU A 236 8.33 -11.12 11.65
CA GLU A 236 8.67 -9.87 12.35
C GLU A 236 9.68 -9.02 11.57
N ASN A 237 9.64 -7.70 11.81
CA ASN A 237 10.69 -6.75 11.42
C ASN A 237 11.01 -6.78 9.92
N VAL A 238 9.98 -6.66 9.08
CA VAL A 238 10.13 -6.66 7.62
C VAL A 238 9.81 -5.31 6.99
N GLY A 239 10.49 -4.95 5.91
CA GLY A 239 10.23 -3.66 5.27
C GLY A 239 10.60 -3.57 3.81
N VAL A 240 10.01 -2.58 3.13
CA VAL A 240 10.33 -2.19 1.74
C VAL A 240 10.55 -0.69 1.69
N GLU A 241 11.69 -0.23 1.15
CA GLU A 241 11.99 1.20 1.00
C GLU A 241 12.77 1.58 -0.27
N ASN A 242 12.60 2.84 -0.70
CA ASN A 242 13.41 3.50 -1.73
C ASN A 242 13.47 2.75 -3.07
N ILE A 243 12.34 2.24 -3.53
CA ILE A 243 12.20 1.44 -4.75
C ILE A 243 10.93 1.84 -5.49
N LYS A 244 10.94 1.74 -6.82
CA LYS A 244 9.74 1.69 -7.65
C LYS A 244 9.30 0.25 -7.86
N ILE A 245 8.01 -0.03 -7.69
CA ILE A 245 7.39 -1.30 -8.03
C ILE A 245 6.42 -1.05 -9.17
N TYR A 246 6.66 -1.71 -10.30
CA TYR A 246 5.83 -1.56 -11.49
C TYR A 246 5.22 -2.91 -11.87
N ARG A 247 3.89 -2.97 -12.02
CA ARG A 247 3.22 -4.14 -12.60
C ARG A 247 2.96 -3.91 -14.08
N SER A 248 3.63 -4.69 -14.91
CA SER A 248 3.55 -4.56 -16.37
C SER A 248 2.26 -5.16 -16.95
N GLU A 249 1.75 -6.25 -16.37
CA GLU A 249 0.67 -7.05 -16.94
C GLU A 249 -0.38 -7.56 -15.92
N MET A 250 -1.56 -7.92 -16.42
CA MET A 250 -2.64 -8.51 -15.62
C MET A 250 -2.29 -9.96 -15.20
N PRO A 251 -2.48 -10.33 -13.93
CA PRO A 251 -2.32 -11.71 -13.48
C PRO A 251 -3.41 -12.63 -14.06
N THR A 252 -3.13 -13.93 -14.17
CA THR A 252 -4.11 -14.95 -14.62
C THR A 252 -5.25 -15.19 -13.63
N THR A 253 -4.98 -15.01 -12.34
CA THR A 253 -6.03 -15.11 -11.32
C THR A 253 -6.20 -13.77 -10.62
N TYR A 254 -7.45 -13.37 -10.47
CA TYR A 254 -7.84 -12.15 -9.77
C TYR A 254 -7.33 -12.13 -8.32
N GLY A 255 -7.21 -10.92 -7.76
CA GLY A 255 -6.92 -10.72 -6.35
C GLY A 255 -5.44 -10.80 -5.99
N LYS A 256 -4.56 -10.19 -6.80
CA LYS A 256 -3.11 -10.11 -6.58
C LYS A 256 -2.67 -8.70 -6.26
N SER A 257 -1.80 -8.62 -5.26
CA SER A 257 -1.26 -7.36 -4.76
C SER A 257 0.18 -7.18 -5.23
N ASN A 258 0.68 -5.96 -5.29
CA ASN A 258 2.11 -5.74 -5.51
C ASN A 258 2.90 -6.14 -4.26
N ILE A 259 2.52 -5.62 -3.09
CA ILE A 259 3.03 -6.02 -1.78
C ILE A 259 1.90 -6.61 -0.95
N ARG A 260 2.16 -7.75 -0.29
CA ARG A 260 1.24 -8.38 0.65
C ARG A 260 1.92 -8.73 1.96
N PHE A 261 1.39 -8.23 3.07
CA PHE A 261 1.70 -8.67 4.42
C PHE A 261 0.56 -9.51 4.99
N HIS A 262 0.89 -10.70 5.48
CA HIS A 262 -0.06 -11.63 6.11
C HIS A 262 0.56 -12.25 7.36
N HIS A 263 -0.05 -12.07 8.54
CA HIS A 263 0.54 -12.46 9.83
C HIS A 263 1.92 -11.83 10.06
N VAL A 264 2.00 -10.50 9.96
CA VAL A 264 3.24 -9.74 10.08
C VAL A 264 3.19 -8.78 11.27
N TYR A 265 4.31 -8.63 11.97
CA TYR A 265 4.47 -7.70 13.10
C TYR A 265 5.65 -6.76 12.90
N ASN A 266 5.50 -5.49 13.29
CA ASN A 266 6.54 -4.46 13.22
C ASN A 266 7.13 -4.32 11.81
N ALA A 267 6.31 -3.95 10.84
CA ALA A 267 6.71 -3.84 9.43
C ALA A 267 6.53 -2.45 8.87
N TYR A 268 7.18 -2.15 7.74
CA TYR A 268 6.97 -0.88 7.05
C TYR A 268 7.02 -0.95 5.51
N VAL A 269 6.36 0.01 4.87
CA VAL A 269 6.56 0.36 3.47
C VAL A 269 6.71 1.86 3.39
N LYS A 270 7.89 2.34 2.96
CA LYS A 270 8.18 3.77 2.96
C LYS A 270 8.97 4.24 1.76
N ASP A 271 8.70 5.48 1.35
CA ASP A 271 9.46 6.15 0.28
C ASP A 271 9.47 5.34 -1.05
N ILE A 272 8.43 4.52 -1.29
CA ILE A 272 8.28 3.78 -2.53
C ILE A 272 7.39 4.52 -3.53
N GLU A 273 7.57 4.15 -4.80
CA GLU A 273 6.55 4.35 -5.81
C GLU A 273 5.96 2.99 -6.18
N SER A 274 4.64 2.86 -6.19
CA SER A 274 3.98 1.69 -6.78
C SER A 274 3.08 2.15 -7.90
N GLU A 275 3.41 1.72 -9.11
CA GLU A 275 2.71 2.06 -10.34
C GLU A 275 2.02 0.80 -10.89
N ARG A 276 0.70 0.92 -11.09
CA ARG A 276 -0.20 -0.15 -11.53
C ARG A 276 -0.30 -1.32 -10.54
N ALA A 277 -1.52 -1.60 -10.11
CA ALA A 277 -1.87 -2.84 -9.42
C ALA A 277 -3.11 -3.50 -10.04
N GLU A 278 -3.23 -4.83 -9.94
CA GLU A 278 -4.50 -5.49 -10.25
C GLU A 278 -5.47 -5.34 -9.07
N MET A 279 -5.14 -5.91 -7.89
CA MET A 279 -5.96 -5.75 -6.69
C MET A 279 -5.52 -4.61 -5.79
N ASN A 280 -4.35 -4.72 -5.18
CA ASN A 280 -3.84 -3.76 -4.21
C ASN A 280 -2.42 -3.36 -4.56
N HIS A 281 -2.04 -2.10 -4.36
CA HIS A 281 -0.62 -1.78 -4.26
C HIS A 281 -0.04 -2.40 -2.99
N ILE A 282 -0.71 -2.19 -1.85
CA ILE A 282 -0.30 -2.73 -0.55
C ILE A 282 -1.50 -3.37 0.13
N TYR A 283 -1.41 -4.67 0.43
CA TYR A 283 -2.39 -5.38 1.23
C TYR A 283 -1.81 -5.84 2.56
N VAL A 284 -2.48 -5.50 3.66
CA VAL A 284 -2.15 -5.91 5.02
C VAL A 284 -3.31 -6.72 5.58
N SER A 285 -3.05 -7.94 6.01
CA SER A 285 -4.07 -8.85 6.52
C SER A 285 -3.61 -9.57 7.77
N THR A 286 -4.47 -9.64 8.79
CA THR A 286 -4.21 -10.32 10.06
C THR A 286 -2.81 -9.98 10.61
N SER A 287 -2.46 -8.70 10.58
CA SER A 287 -1.14 -8.18 10.91
C SER A 287 -1.24 -7.05 11.94
N LYS A 288 -0.13 -6.69 12.58
CA LYS A 288 -0.12 -5.72 13.68
C LYS A 288 1.10 -4.81 13.61
N LYS A 289 0.92 -3.51 13.88
CA LYS A 289 2.01 -2.50 13.83
C LYS A 289 2.72 -2.45 12.47
N VAL A 290 1.95 -2.26 11.39
CA VAL A 290 2.48 -2.00 10.05
C VAL A 290 2.42 -0.50 9.75
N VAL A 291 3.53 0.10 9.31
CA VAL A 291 3.62 1.53 8.96
C VAL A 291 3.75 1.70 7.45
N ILE A 292 2.82 2.42 6.84
CA ILE A 292 2.82 2.73 5.40
C ILE A 292 2.91 4.24 5.25
N GLU A 293 4.07 4.75 4.86
CA GLU A 293 4.32 6.20 4.86
C GLU A 293 5.15 6.74 3.70
N ARG A 294 4.89 7.98 3.29
CA ARG A 294 5.65 8.71 2.26
C ARG A 294 5.67 8.05 0.87
N ASN A 295 4.65 7.25 0.55
CA ASN A 295 4.59 6.52 -0.71
C ASN A 295 3.81 7.28 -1.79
N LYS A 296 4.11 6.97 -3.06
CA LYS A 296 3.29 7.32 -4.24
C LYS A 296 2.61 6.05 -4.75
N LEU A 297 1.29 5.94 -4.65
CA LEU A 297 0.53 4.74 -5.05
C LEU A 297 -0.50 5.11 -6.11
N HIS A 298 -0.37 4.59 -7.33
CA HIS A 298 -1.17 5.09 -8.44
C HIS A 298 -1.32 4.11 -9.60
N GLU A 299 -2.40 4.34 -10.36
CA GLU A 299 -2.82 3.55 -11.51
C GLU A 299 -3.27 2.12 -11.14
N SER A 300 -4.21 1.57 -11.90
CA SER A 300 -4.58 0.18 -11.79
C SER A 300 -4.78 -0.45 -13.15
N LEU A 301 -4.44 -1.73 -13.26
CA LEU A 301 -4.70 -2.53 -14.47
C LEU A 301 -6.18 -2.92 -14.60
N TYR A 302 -6.96 -2.81 -13.52
CA TYR A 302 -8.34 -3.29 -13.49
C TYR A 302 -9.26 -2.38 -12.66
N ILE A 303 -9.82 -1.36 -13.32
CA ILE A 303 -10.65 -0.33 -12.65
C ILE A 303 -12.16 -0.58 -12.82
N GLN A 304 -12.61 -1.46 -13.72
CA GLN A 304 -14.01 -1.44 -14.17
C GLN A 304 -15.05 -2.14 -13.26
N TYR A 305 -14.69 -3.03 -12.33
CA TYR A 305 -15.72 -3.85 -11.66
C TYR A 305 -15.55 -4.15 -10.17
N SER A 306 -14.34 -4.40 -9.65
CA SER A 306 -14.18 -4.82 -8.23
C SER A 306 -12.80 -4.65 -7.60
N TYR A 307 -11.77 -4.13 -8.29
CA TYR A 307 -10.44 -3.90 -7.72
C TYR A 307 -9.86 -2.49 -7.96
N GLY A 308 -8.54 -2.31 -7.83
CA GLY A 308 -7.84 -1.03 -7.95
C GLY A 308 -7.67 -0.30 -6.62
N TYR A 309 -7.04 -0.97 -5.64
CA TYR A 309 -6.85 -0.46 -4.28
C TYR A 309 -5.43 0.07 -4.05
N GLY A 310 -5.30 1.23 -3.40
CA GLY A 310 -4.00 1.73 -2.97
C GLY A 310 -3.50 0.94 -1.76
N VAL A 311 -4.10 1.20 -0.60
CA VAL A 311 -3.80 0.49 0.65
C VAL A 311 -5.04 -0.20 1.17
N ASN A 312 -4.92 -1.50 1.47
CA ASN A 312 -5.99 -2.30 2.03
C ASN A 312 -5.57 -2.88 3.38
N LEU A 313 -6.26 -2.48 4.45
CA LEU A 313 -6.13 -3.10 5.76
C LEU A 313 -7.34 -4.01 6.00
N GLY A 314 -7.11 -5.31 6.10
CA GLY A 314 -8.17 -6.31 6.17
C GLY A 314 -7.96 -7.36 7.25
N MET A 315 -8.97 -8.21 7.44
CA MET A 315 -8.90 -9.48 8.20
C MET A 315 -8.37 -9.32 9.62
N GLY A 316 -8.94 -8.40 10.40
CA GLY A 316 -8.55 -8.18 11.78
C GLY A 316 -7.18 -7.53 11.97
N THR A 317 -6.66 -6.83 10.96
CA THR A 317 -5.42 -6.05 11.09
C THR A 317 -5.59 -4.99 12.19
N THR A 318 -4.71 -5.01 13.19
CA THR A 318 -4.83 -4.23 14.43
C THR A 318 -3.69 -3.23 14.56
N GLY A 319 -4.00 -1.96 14.84
CA GLY A 319 -2.98 -0.99 15.26
C GLY A 319 -1.89 -0.77 14.20
N SER A 320 -2.26 -0.47 12.97
CA SER A 320 -1.36 -0.10 11.87
C SER A 320 -1.59 1.36 11.45
N ARG A 321 -0.58 1.98 10.82
CA ARG A 321 -0.60 3.39 10.44
C ARG A 321 -0.39 3.58 8.95
N VAL A 322 -1.29 4.30 8.30
CA VAL A 322 -1.19 4.72 6.89
C VAL A 322 -1.13 6.23 6.88
N THR A 323 0.08 6.79 6.77
CA THR A 323 0.28 8.23 6.95
C THR A 323 1.08 8.89 5.85
N ASP A 324 0.75 10.13 5.52
CA ASP A 324 1.55 10.94 4.60
C ASP A 324 1.84 10.23 3.27
N ASN A 325 0.83 9.63 2.64
CA ASN A 325 0.95 9.01 1.31
C ASN A 325 0.22 9.85 0.25
N LYS A 326 0.69 9.77 -1.00
CA LYS A 326 0.03 10.37 -2.16
C LYS A 326 -0.57 9.28 -3.04
N LEU A 327 -1.88 9.37 -3.30
CA LEU A 327 -2.62 8.36 -4.07
C LEU A 327 -3.50 9.00 -5.14
N TRP A 328 -3.53 8.44 -6.36
CA TRP A 328 -4.37 8.94 -7.46
C TRP A 328 -4.66 7.86 -8.51
N ASN A 329 -5.72 8.08 -9.30
CA ASN A 329 -6.15 7.19 -10.39
C ASN A 329 -6.34 5.72 -9.96
N LEU A 330 -7.07 5.55 -8.87
CA LEU A 330 -7.47 4.26 -8.29
C LEU A 330 -8.99 4.22 -8.14
N ARG A 331 -9.54 3.05 -7.79
CA ARG A 331 -10.96 2.92 -7.44
C ARG A 331 -11.22 3.29 -5.98
N HIS A 332 -10.51 2.62 -5.06
CA HIS A 332 -10.46 2.99 -3.64
C HIS A 332 -9.01 3.21 -3.25
N GLN A 333 -8.64 4.40 -2.82
CA GLN A 333 -7.27 4.74 -2.49
C GLN A 333 -6.86 4.07 -1.19
N ILE A 334 -7.72 4.12 -0.17
CA ILE A 334 -7.49 3.48 1.13
C ILE A 334 -8.77 2.76 1.55
N ILE A 335 -8.66 1.49 1.93
CA ILE A 335 -9.78 0.66 2.33
C ILE A 335 -9.47 -0.06 3.63
N LEU A 336 -10.41 -0.01 4.57
CA LEU A 336 -10.42 -0.78 5.81
C LEU A 336 -11.62 -1.71 5.77
N GLN A 337 -11.39 -3.00 6.00
CA GLN A 337 -12.43 -4.02 5.87
C GLN A 337 -12.24 -5.23 6.76
N SER A 338 -13.27 -6.08 6.85
CA SER A 338 -13.17 -7.42 7.42
C SER A 338 -12.52 -7.41 8.81
N GLY A 339 -13.05 -6.61 9.73
CA GLY A 339 -12.58 -6.57 11.13
C GLY A 339 -11.35 -5.71 11.39
N ALA A 340 -10.80 -4.99 10.40
CA ALA A 340 -9.67 -4.08 10.64
C ALA A 340 -9.99 -3.08 11.76
N ASN A 341 -9.08 -2.93 12.73
CA ASN A 341 -9.37 -2.17 13.94
C ASN A 341 -8.18 -1.45 14.57
N HIS A 342 -8.46 -0.38 15.33
CA HIS A 342 -7.45 0.46 15.98
C HIS A 342 -6.37 1.01 15.01
N ASN A 343 -6.64 1.03 13.72
CA ASN A 343 -5.71 1.56 12.73
C ASN A 343 -5.86 3.07 12.61
N VAL A 344 -4.79 3.75 12.21
CA VAL A 344 -4.74 5.19 11.98
C VAL A 344 -4.45 5.44 10.50
N VAL A 345 -5.38 6.11 9.82
CA VAL A 345 -5.22 6.64 8.46
C VAL A 345 -5.11 8.16 8.59
N SER A 346 -3.93 8.72 8.38
CA SER A 346 -3.70 10.14 8.70
C SER A 346 -2.92 10.91 7.65
N TYR A 347 -3.29 12.16 7.41
CA TYR A 347 -2.49 13.10 6.61
C TYR A 347 -2.15 12.64 5.18
N ASN A 348 -2.96 11.76 4.59
CA ASN A 348 -2.80 11.30 3.21
C ASN A 348 -3.41 12.31 2.24
N SER A 349 -2.76 12.51 1.09
CA SER A 349 -3.29 13.26 -0.05
C SER A 349 -3.87 12.28 -1.05
N VAL A 350 -5.19 12.10 -0.98
CA VAL A 350 -5.97 11.27 -1.90
C VAL A 350 -6.57 12.21 -2.96
N GLU A 351 -6.07 12.08 -4.18
CA GLU A 351 -6.54 12.86 -5.32
C GLU A 351 -7.64 12.13 -6.11
N GLU A 352 -8.26 12.84 -7.06
CA GLU A 352 -9.48 12.43 -7.79
C GLU A 352 -9.44 10.96 -8.25
N THR A 353 -10.49 10.21 -7.90
CA THR A 353 -10.71 8.82 -8.31
C THR A 353 -11.11 8.72 -9.77
N TYR A 354 -10.91 7.55 -10.37
CA TYR A 354 -11.38 7.28 -11.73
C TYR A 354 -12.92 7.29 -11.84
N GLN A 355 -13.65 7.01 -10.75
CA GLN A 355 -15.11 6.83 -10.75
C GLN A 355 -15.88 7.56 -9.65
N SER A 356 -15.23 8.38 -8.81
CA SER A 356 -15.89 9.07 -7.67
C SER A 356 -16.72 8.10 -6.82
N TYR A 357 -16.06 7.06 -6.29
CA TYR A 357 -16.70 6.03 -5.46
C TYR A 357 -15.80 5.64 -4.28
N ASN A 358 -16.11 6.19 -3.10
CA ASN A 358 -15.54 5.90 -1.79
C ASN A 358 -14.00 5.82 -1.76
N ASP A 359 -13.31 6.95 -1.86
CA ASP A 359 -11.85 6.95 -1.97
C ASP A 359 -11.16 6.43 -0.70
N VAL A 360 -11.73 6.79 0.46
CA VAL A 360 -11.32 6.32 1.78
C VAL A 360 -12.48 5.52 2.36
N ALA A 361 -12.44 4.20 2.18
CA ALA A 361 -13.59 3.33 2.41
C ALA A 361 -13.50 2.58 3.73
N LEU A 362 -14.62 2.57 4.46
CA LEU A 362 -14.99 1.47 5.33
C LEU A 362 -15.85 0.52 4.48
N HIS A 363 -15.27 -0.63 4.13
CA HIS A 363 -15.83 -1.56 3.13
C HIS A 363 -15.98 -2.94 3.74
N ALA A 364 -16.99 -3.70 3.36
CA ALA A 364 -17.30 -5.01 3.95
C ALA A 364 -17.30 -4.98 5.50
N THR A 365 -17.61 -6.11 6.12
CA THR A 365 -18.13 -6.05 7.49
C THR A 365 -17.06 -5.78 8.57
N TYR A 366 -17.50 -5.03 9.57
CA TYR A 366 -17.00 -4.95 10.93
C TYR A 366 -15.63 -4.30 11.16
N ALA A 367 -15.16 -3.43 10.27
CA ALA A 367 -14.08 -2.52 10.64
C ALA A 367 -14.54 -1.60 11.79
N TYR A 368 -13.78 -1.49 12.88
CA TYR A 368 -14.21 -0.78 14.08
C TYR A 368 -13.05 -0.02 14.75
N MET A 369 -13.36 1.05 15.48
CA MET A 369 -12.38 1.81 16.27
C MET A 369 -11.16 2.25 15.46
N ASN A 370 -11.32 2.58 14.18
CA ASN A 370 -10.25 3.14 13.34
C ASN A 370 -10.31 4.68 13.34
N LEU A 371 -9.16 5.33 13.19
CA LEU A 371 -9.05 6.79 13.09
C LEU A 371 -8.73 7.21 11.66
N PHE A 372 -9.51 8.14 11.12
CA PHE A 372 -9.25 8.85 9.88
C PHE A 372 -9.01 10.32 10.23
N GLU A 373 -7.74 10.76 10.26
CA GLU A 373 -7.36 12.08 10.75
C GLU A 373 -6.62 12.95 9.72
N GLY A 374 -7.07 14.18 9.48
CA GLY A 374 -6.24 15.15 8.76
C GLY A 374 -6.01 14.81 7.28
N ASN A 375 -6.77 13.89 6.71
CA ASN A 375 -6.63 13.49 5.30
C ASN A 375 -7.32 14.49 4.37
N ARG A 376 -6.88 14.53 3.11
CA ARG A 376 -7.59 15.19 2.02
C ARG A 376 -8.05 14.14 1.02
N PHE A 377 -9.35 14.10 0.69
CA PHE A 377 -9.96 13.15 -0.23
C PHE A 377 -11.25 13.72 -0.85
N GLN A 378 -11.83 13.06 -1.88
CA GLN A 378 -13.12 13.43 -2.44
C GLN A 378 -14.26 12.97 -1.52
N GLU A 379 -14.35 11.68 -1.21
CA GLU A 379 -15.37 11.10 -0.33
C GLU A 379 -14.83 9.92 0.49
N GLY A 380 -15.41 9.72 1.68
CA GLY A 380 -15.03 8.60 2.54
C GLY A 380 -16.15 8.19 3.49
N TYR A 381 -16.58 6.94 3.43
CA TYR A 381 -17.75 6.48 4.17
C TYR A 381 -17.79 4.96 4.35
N ALA A 382 -18.65 4.52 5.27
CA ALA A 382 -19.12 3.13 5.34
C ALA A 382 -20.11 2.87 4.19
N ASP A 383 -19.72 2.01 3.26
CA ASP A 383 -20.54 1.68 2.09
C ASP A 383 -21.48 0.50 2.31
N THR A 384 -22.34 0.25 1.33
CA THR A 384 -23.28 -0.88 1.32
C THR A 384 -22.70 -2.09 0.58
N SER A 385 -21.37 -2.18 0.48
CA SER A 385 -20.75 -3.33 -0.16
C SER A 385 -21.09 -4.60 0.62
N LYS A 386 -21.57 -5.61 -0.12
CA LYS A 386 -22.11 -6.87 0.41
C LYS A 386 -23.52 -6.82 1.00
N ASP A 387 -24.22 -5.68 0.91
CA ASP A 387 -25.67 -5.59 1.21
C ASP A 387 -26.50 -6.13 0.01
N ALA A 388 -26.42 -7.44 -0.23
CA ALA A 388 -27.23 -8.08 -1.27
C ALA A 388 -28.65 -8.41 -0.72
N PRO A 389 -29.75 -8.06 -1.43
CA PRO A 389 -31.10 -8.42 -1.01
C PRO A 389 -31.24 -9.94 -0.79
N GLY A 390 -31.69 -10.36 0.40
CA GLY A 390 -31.83 -11.77 0.77
C GLY A 390 -30.54 -12.44 1.29
N SER A 391 -29.45 -11.69 1.45
CA SER A 391 -28.24 -12.16 2.10
C SER A 391 -28.44 -12.27 3.62
N ILE A 392 -28.01 -13.39 4.21
CA ILE A 392 -27.84 -13.55 5.66
C ILE A 392 -26.55 -12.90 6.19
N VAL A 393 -25.69 -12.48 5.26
CA VAL A 393 -24.41 -11.81 5.50
C VAL A 393 -24.64 -10.33 5.33
N GLU A 394 -24.43 -9.56 6.39
CA GLU A 394 -24.63 -8.13 6.37
C GLU A 394 -23.28 -7.42 6.32
N GLY A 395 -23.21 -6.33 5.55
CA GLY A 395 -21.99 -5.55 5.40
C GLY A 395 -21.66 -4.66 6.60
N GLN A 396 -22.37 -4.77 7.75
CA GLN A 396 -22.34 -3.78 8.84
C GLN A 396 -20.90 -3.39 9.19
N THR A 397 -20.56 -2.10 9.11
CA THR A 397 -19.33 -1.56 9.67
C THR A 397 -19.44 -1.47 11.19
N GLY A 398 -18.38 -1.84 11.91
CA GLY A 398 -18.36 -1.86 13.37
C GLY A 398 -18.26 -0.46 13.98
N PRO A 399 -18.44 -0.32 15.31
CA PRO A 399 -18.57 0.96 15.98
C PRO A 399 -17.24 1.73 16.11
N GLY A 400 -17.34 3.03 16.41
CA GLY A 400 -16.22 3.84 16.88
C GLY A 400 -15.19 4.25 15.83
N ASN A 401 -15.43 3.98 14.53
CA ASN A 401 -14.60 4.61 13.51
C ASN A 401 -14.81 6.12 13.53
N THR A 402 -13.70 6.85 13.51
CA THR A 402 -13.67 8.27 13.83
C THR A 402 -13.08 9.05 12.67
N TRP A 403 -13.89 9.90 12.06
CA TRP A 403 -13.50 10.86 11.04
C TRP A 403 -13.20 12.20 11.71
N PHE A 404 -11.92 12.51 11.88
CA PHE A 404 -11.47 13.68 12.62
C PHE A 404 -10.68 14.66 11.74
N ARG A 405 -11.10 15.93 11.71
CA ARG A 405 -10.32 17.01 11.05
C ARG A 405 -9.88 16.68 9.61
N ASN A 406 -10.73 16.06 8.80
CA ASN A 406 -10.43 15.80 7.39
C ASN A 406 -10.90 16.96 6.49
N ASN A 407 -10.32 17.06 5.30
CA ASN A 407 -10.77 17.90 4.20
C ASN A 407 -11.37 17.00 3.09
N ALA A 408 -12.69 16.80 3.14
CA ALA A 408 -13.43 15.96 2.20
C ALA A 408 -14.16 16.81 1.16
N LEU A 409 -13.93 16.61 -0.13
CA LEU A 409 -14.56 17.46 -1.16
C LEU A 409 -16.09 17.28 -1.25
N SER A 410 -16.56 16.06 -1.05
CA SER A 410 -17.96 15.63 -1.16
C SER A 410 -18.54 15.31 0.20
N TYR A 411 -18.45 14.07 0.70
CA TYR A 411 -19.05 13.73 1.99
C TYR A 411 -18.26 12.72 2.81
N VAL A 412 -18.58 12.72 4.10
CA VAL A 412 -18.06 11.80 5.11
C VAL A 412 -19.21 11.12 5.86
N GLY A 413 -19.03 9.85 6.23
CA GLY A 413 -19.87 9.20 7.25
C GLY A 413 -20.27 7.77 6.89
N SER A 414 -21.57 7.50 6.78
CA SER A 414 -22.12 6.19 6.46
C SER A 414 -23.31 6.33 5.53
N ILE A 415 -23.38 5.49 4.49
CA ILE A 415 -24.60 5.27 3.69
C ILE A 415 -25.29 3.96 4.08
N GLN A 416 -24.69 3.20 4.99
CA GLN A 416 -25.14 1.88 5.37
C GLN A 416 -26.13 1.97 6.54
N SER A 417 -27.32 1.38 6.40
CA SER A 417 -28.42 1.58 7.35
C SER A 417 -28.28 0.84 8.69
N ASN A 418 -27.37 -0.12 8.79
CA ASN A 418 -27.13 -0.92 10.00
C ASN A 418 -25.84 -0.56 10.73
N THR A 419 -25.06 0.37 10.21
CA THR A 419 -23.86 0.85 10.90
C THR A 419 -24.27 1.71 12.09
N GLU A 420 -23.62 1.54 13.23
CA GLU A 420 -23.90 2.35 14.43
C GLU A 420 -22.63 3.01 14.97
N LYS A 421 -22.80 4.04 15.80
CA LYS A 421 -21.72 4.58 16.65
C LYS A 421 -20.48 5.06 15.89
N GLN A 422 -20.64 5.58 14.67
CA GLN A 422 -19.56 6.27 13.98
C GLN A 422 -19.38 7.68 14.58
N ASN A 423 -18.17 8.22 14.48
CA ASN A 423 -17.86 9.57 14.97
C ASN A 423 -17.41 10.45 13.80
N ILE A 424 -18.00 11.63 13.64
CA ILE A 424 -17.70 12.58 12.56
C ILE A 424 -17.49 13.95 13.20
N ILE A 425 -16.22 14.32 13.40
CA ILE A 425 -15.83 15.43 14.27
C ILE A 425 -14.84 16.36 13.58
N GLY A 426 -15.08 17.68 13.60
CA GLY A 426 -14.05 18.64 13.22
C GLY A 426 -13.73 18.74 11.72
N ASN A 427 -14.50 18.10 10.84
CA ASN A 427 -14.16 18.00 9.41
C ASN A 427 -14.56 19.27 8.64
N TYR A 428 -13.80 19.58 7.58
CA TYR A 428 -14.21 20.48 6.51
C TYR A 428 -14.68 19.64 5.31
N LEU A 429 -15.97 19.67 5.01
CA LEU A 429 -16.61 18.71 4.10
C LEU A 429 -17.71 19.33 3.23
N GLY A 430 -18.17 18.66 2.17
CA GLY A 430 -19.37 19.09 1.44
C GLY A 430 -20.65 18.78 2.24
N SER A 431 -20.87 17.51 2.58
CA SER A 431 -21.99 17.05 3.41
C SER A 431 -21.63 15.88 4.34
N ILE A 432 -22.54 15.54 5.25
CA ILE A 432 -22.44 14.34 6.10
C ILE A 432 -23.46 13.34 5.61
N SER A 433 -23.05 12.08 5.46
CA SER A 433 -23.96 10.95 5.30
C SER A 433 -24.13 10.25 6.64
N SER A 434 -25.37 10.06 7.08
CA SER A 434 -25.70 9.57 8.42
C SER A 434 -26.63 8.36 8.39
N GLY A 435 -26.45 7.45 7.43
CA GLY A 435 -27.15 6.17 7.42
C GLY A 435 -26.73 5.33 8.62
N GLY A 436 -27.73 4.76 9.32
CA GLY A 436 -27.49 4.04 10.58
C GLY A 436 -27.99 4.80 11.81
N SER A 437 -27.47 4.44 12.99
CA SER A 437 -27.93 4.94 14.30
C SER A 437 -26.78 5.41 15.21
N ASP A 438 -27.13 6.22 16.21
CA ASP A 438 -26.25 6.60 17.34
C ASP A 438 -24.89 7.18 16.90
N HIS A 439 -24.85 7.95 15.82
CA HIS A 439 -23.61 8.61 15.36
C HIS A 439 -23.28 9.85 16.20
N TYR A 440 -22.00 10.05 16.52
CA TYR A 440 -21.50 11.23 17.22
C TYR A 440 -21.00 12.26 16.22
N ILE A 441 -21.84 13.24 15.93
CA ILE A 441 -21.54 14.29 14.95
C ILE A 441 -21.30 15.59 15.69
N GLY A 442 -20.14 16.22 15.50
CA GLY A 442 -19.86 17.50 16.14
C GLY A 442 -18.82 18.36 15.44
N ALA A 443 -19.01 19.69 15.49
CA ALA A 443 -18.07 20.68 14.98
C ALA A 443 -17.59 20.45 13.53
N ASN A 444 -18.47 20.18 12.56
CA ASN A 444 -18.09 20.03 11.15
C ASN A 444 -18.49 21.27 10.34
N LYS A 445 -17.63 21.76 9.44
CA LYS A 445 -17.92 22.90 8.56
C LYS A 445 -18.19 22.42 7.14
N ARG A 446 -19.34 22.80 6.60
CA ARG A 446 -19.71 22.56 5.21
C ARG A 446 -18.98 23.53 4.28
N ARG A 447 -18.80 23.14 3.01
CA ARG A 447 -18.23 24.00 1.96
C ARG A 447 -19.04 25.26 1.69
N ASP A 448 -20.34 25.24 1.97
CA ASP A 448 -21.20 26.43 1.93
C ASP A 448 -20.98 27.41 3.11
N GLY A 449 -20.08 27.08 4.03
CA GLY A 449 -19.74 27.87 5.21
C GLY A 449 -20.53 27.50 6.48
N THR A 450 -21.56 26.67 6.37
CA THR A 450 -22.40 26.26 7.51
C THR A 450 -21.61 25.41 8.49
N ILE A 451 -21.64 25.77 9.78
CA ILE A 451 -21.02 24.95 10.84
C ILE A 451 -22.09 24.12 11.55
N LEU A 452 -21.89 22.80 11.53
CA LEU A 452 -22.69 21.79 12.19
C LEU A 452 -22.03 21.43 13.53
N TRP A 453 -22.40 22.15 14.60
CA TRP A 453 -21.88 21.90 15.93
C TRP A 453 -22.34 20.57 16.54
N GLY A 454 -23.54 20.10 16.17
CA GLY A 454 -24.06 18.79 16.59
C GLY A 454 -24.09 18.65 18.11
N VAL A 455 -23.46 17.61 18.64
CA VAL A 455 -23.35 17.36 20.09
C VAL A 455 -22.32 18.25 20.79
N LEU A 456 -21.47 18.95 20.03
CA LEU A 456 -20.46 19.88 20.53
C LEU A 456 -20.98 21.33 20.45
N SER A 457 -20.21 22.28 20.98
CA SER A 457 -20.49 23.72 20.92
C SER A 457 -19.29 24.51 20.39
N SER A 458 -19.49 25.81 20.13
CA SER A 458 -18.41 26.71 19.71
C SER A 458 -17.26 26.83 20.71
N GLU A 459 -17.55 26.54 21.98
CA GLU A 459 -16.58 26.59 23.08
C GLU A 459 -15.89 25.24 23.31
N SER A 460 -16.28 24.18 22.59
CA SER A 460 -15.67 22.86 22.74
C SER A 460 -14.21 22.89 22.31
N ALA A 461 -13.33 22.51 23.23
CA ALA A 461 -11.91 22.34 22.95
C ALA A 461 -11.69 21.02 22.20
N LEU A 462 -11.07 21.07 21.03
CA LEU A 462 -10.67 19.90 20.27
C LEU A 462 -9.14 19.85 20.17
N PRO A 463 -8.49 18.70 20.46
CA PRO A 463 -7.04 18.59 20.33
C PRO A 463 -6.60 18.71 18.87
N SER A 464 -5.31 18.95 18.64
CA SER A 464 -4.75 18.99 17.28
C SER A 464 -4.77 17.62 16.59
N SER A 465 -4.68 16.55 17.38
CA SER A 465 -4.70 15.14 16.95
C SER A 465 -5.34 14.28 18.04
N LEU A 466 -5.85 13.11 17.69
CA LEU A 466 -6.36 12.08 18.62
C LEU A 466 -5.35 10.96 18.90
N TYR A 467 -4.16 11.01 18.31
CA TYR A 467 -3.12 9.99 18.49
C TYR A 467 -1.69 10.56 18.61
N LEU A 468 -1.48 11.84 18.27
CA LEU A 468 -0.18 12.51 18.36
C LEU A 468 -0.17 13.57 19.45
N GLU A 469 0.85 13.54 20.30
CA GLU A 469 1.07 14.53 21.36
C GLU A 469 1.77 15.80 20.85
N SER A 470 2.41 15.73 19.67
CA SER A 470 3.17 16.85 19.11
C SER A 470 3.10 16.89 17.58
N LYS A 471 3.42 18.05 17.01
CA LYS A 471 3.38 18.30 15.57
C LYS A 471 4.33 17.33 14.85
N PRO A 472 3.87 16.53 13.87
CA PRO A 472 4.76 15.64 13.14
C PRO A 472 5.83 16.42 12.39
N VAL A 473 7.06 15.90 12.38
CA VAL A 473 8.21 16.56 11.73
C VAL A 473 7.96 16.79 10.23
N PHE A 474 7.28 15.87 9.55
CA PHE A 474 6.99 15.98 8.10
C PHE A 474 6.03 17.12 7.75
N PHE A 475 5.35 17.75 8.72
CA PHE A 475 4.59 18.96 8.45
C PHE A 475 5.48 20.16 8.12
N ASP A 476 6.75 20.14 8.52
CA ASP A 476 7.68 21.26 8.32
C ASP A 476 7.05 22.60 8.75
N SER A 477 6.89 23.55 7.81
CA SER A 477 6.33 24.88 8.03
C SER A 477 4.81 24.94 7.98
N LYS A 478 4.12 23.86 7.58
CA LYS A 478 2.65 23.78 7.45
C LYS A 478 1.97 23.84 8.83
N PRO A 479 0.75 24.39 8.95
CA PRO A 479 0.07 24.51 10.24
C PRO A 479 -0.33 23.15 10.83
N TRP A 480 -0.47 23.10 12.16
CA TRP A 480 -0.98 21.93 12.88
C TRP A 480 -1.87 22.39 14.05
N PRO A 481 -3.17 22.04 14.08
CA PRO A 481 -3.87 21.14 13.16
C PRO A 481 -4.00 21.72 11.75
N ILE A 482 -4.14 20.85 10.76
CA ILE A 482 -4.22 21.26 9.34
C ILE A 482 -5.63 21.65 8.90
N PHE A 483 -6.64 20.98 9.42
CA PHE A 483 -8.04 21.22 9.09
C PHE A 483 -8.88 21.27 10.37
N GLY A 484 -10.08 21.84 10.24
CA GLY A 484 -11.06 21.90 11.32
C GLY A 484 -10.90 23.10 12.27
N PRO A 485 -11.67 23.12 13.37
CA PRO A 485 -11.64 24.22 14.34
C PRO A 485 -10.24 24.50 14.88
N GLY A 486 -9.80 25.75 14.83
CA GLY A 486 -8.48 26.16 15.31
C GLY A 486 -7.32 25.99 14.32
N ALA A 487 -7.55 25.48 13.09
CA ALA A 487 -6.52 25.47 12.05
C ALA A 487 -6.24 26.90 11.52
N ASP A 488 -7.29 27.61 11.10
CA ASP A 488 -7.30 29.02 10.72
C ASP A 488 -8.78 29.52 10.65
N ALA A 489 -8.99 30.77 10.20
CA ALA A 489 -10.33 31.33 10.03
C ALA A 489 -11.20 30.58 8.99
N TYR A 490 -10.58 29.82 8.10
CA TYR A 490 -11.23 29.06 7.02
C TYR A 490 -11.31 27.56 7.32
N TRP A 491 -10.84 27.10 8.48
CA TRP A 491 -10.71 25.69 8.87
C TRP A 491 -9.77 24.88 7.95
N GLY A 492 -8.75 25.55 7.41
CA GLY A 492 -7.74 24.93 6.56
C GLY A 492 -8.18 24.65 5.13
N GLU A 493 -9.21 25.33 4.64
CA GLU A 493 -9.68 25.23 3.25
C GLU A 493 -8.54 25.33 2.22
N PHE A 494 -7.58 26.23 2.47
CA PHE A 494 -6.44 26.51 1.58
C PHE A 494 -5.15 25.82 2.03
N ASN A 495 -5.16 25.05 3.12
CA ASN A 495 -3.98 24.33 3.57
C ASN A 495 -3.71 23.13 2.66
N THR A 496 -2.42 22.86 2.43
CA THR A 496 -1.96 21.68 1.69
C THR A 496 -1.30 20.69 2.66
N LEU A 497 -1.37 19.40 2.35
CA LEU A 497 -0.66 18.35 3.10
C LEU A 497 0.77 18.21 2.58
N GLN A 498 1.70 17.74 3.40
CA GLN A 498 3.03 17.35 2.91
C GLN A 498 2.92 16.35 1.75
N ALA A 499 1.96 15.44 1.85
CA ALA A 499 1.66 14.49 0.79
C ALA A 499 1.21 15.10 -0.54
N THR A 500 0.61 16.29 -0.53
CA THR A 500 0.24 16.97 -1.76
C THR A 500 1.47 17.39 -2.56
N ASP A 501 2.56 17.76 -1.88
CA ASP A 501 3.78 18.30 -2.50
C ASP A 501 4.66 17.22 -3.13
N ARG A 502 4.41 15.93 -2.85
CA ARG A 502 5.06 14.84 -3.59
C ARG A 502 4.66 14.95 -5.06
N LEU A 503 5.61 15.24 -5.94
CA LEU A 503 5.32 15.36 -7.35
C LEU A 503 4.77 14.02 -7.87
N LYS A 504 3.68 14.10 -8.64
CA LYS A 504 3.26 12.94 -9.43
C LYS A 504 4.40 12.61 -10.38
N SER A 505 4.73 11.33 -10.46
CA SER A 505 5.66 10.88 -11.49
C SER A 505 5.07 11.24 -12.85
N ALA A 506 5.92 11.70 -13.78
CA ALA A 506 5.48 11.95 -15.14
C ALA A 506 4.90 10.63 -15.68
N GLY A 507 3.57 10.58 -15.84
CA GLY A 507 2.87 9.37 -16.25
C GLY A 507 3.50 8.88 -17.55
N HIS A 508 3.92 7.62 -17.59
CA HIS A 508 4.52 7.07 -18.79
C HIS A 508 3.89 5.75 -19.20
N ILE A 509 3.87 5.52 -20.49
CA ILE A 509 3.33 4.31 -21.10
C ILE A 509 4.43 3.72 -21.95
N ILE A 510 4.76 2.46 -21.70
CA ILE A 510 5.70 1.70 -22.52
C ILE A 510 4.92 0.65 -23.30
N VAL A 511 5.14 0.61 -24.61
CA VAL A 511 4.61 -0.42 -25.50
C VAL A 511 5.79 -1.25 -26.00
N ASP A 512 5.88 -2.49 -25.55
CA ASP A 512 6.87 -3.48 -26.00
C ASP A 512 6.39 -4.18 -27.29
N ASN A 513 7.30 -4.70 -28.11
CA ASN A 513 7.00 -5.31 -29.41
C ASN A 513 6.10 -6.56 -29.30
N ASN A 514 6.16 -7.26 -28.17
CA ASN A 514 5.40 -8.48 -27.92
C ASN A 514 4.02 -8.21 -27.29
N ARG A 515 3.67 -6.94 -27.04
CA ARG A 515 2.46 -6.55 -26.31
C ARG A 515 1.19 -6.77 -27.15
N PRO A 516 0.34 -7.76 -26.84
CA PRO A 516 -0.82 -8.08 -27.66
C PRO A 516 -1.85 -6.94 -27.66
N GLY A 517 -2.37 -6.59 -28.83
CA GLY A 517 -3.41 -5.56 -28.97
C GLY A 517 -2.91 -4.11 -28.90
N ASP A 518 -1.63 -3.88 -28.55
CA ASP A 518 -0.97 -2.56 -28.57
C ASP A 518 0.11 -2.46 -29.65
N THR A 519 0.32 -3.53 -30.40
CA THR A 519 1.27 -3.58 -31.53
C THR A 519 0.59 -4.03 -32.82
N GLY A 520 1.24 -3.77 -33.95
CA GLY A 520 0.75 -4.19 -35.26
C GLY A 520 1.89 -4.20 -36.27
N SER A 521 1.74 -4.95 -37.36
CA SER A 521 2.75 -5.01 -38.40
C SER A 521 2.15 -5.15 -39.79
N TRP A 522 2.91 -4.69 -40.77
CA TRP A 522 2.69 -4.98 -42.18
C TRP A 522 3.96 -5.55 -42.78
N GLY A 523 3.80 -6.64 -43.54
CA GLY A 523 4.90 -7.47 -43.98
C GLY A 523 5.45 -8.35 -42.86
N THR A 524 6.43 -9.18 -43.19
CA THR A 524 7.01 -10.13 -42.25
C THR A 524 8.04 -9.45 -41.36
N TRP A 525 7.81 -9.51 -40.05
CA TRP A 525 8.76 -9.12 -39.01
C TRP A 525 9.18 -10.38 -38.26
N THR A 526 10.49 -10.65 -38.24
CA THR A 526 11.05 -11.85 -37.60
C THR A 526 11.43 -11.52 -36.18
N THR A 527 10.91 -12.29 -35.23
CA THR A 527 11.29 -12.21 -33.82
C THR A 527 12.71 -12.70 -33.61
N SER A 528 13.47 -11.99 -32.79
CA SER A 528 14.81 -12.35 -32.37
C SER A 528 14.97 -12.13 -30.86
N THR A 529 15.65 -13.06 -30.21
CA THR A 529 16.02 -12.98 -28.79
C THR A 529 17.52 -12.65 -28.61
N TRP A 530 18.24 -12.42 -29.71
CA TRP A 530 19.69 -12.29 -29.74
C TRP A 530 20.18 -10.94 -29.18
N GLY A 531 21.14 -11.00 -28.24
CA GLY A 531 21.70 -9.82 -27.57
C GLY A 531 20.97 -9.46 -26.27
N THR A 532 21.67 -8.77 -25.37
CA THR A 532 21.16 -8.36 -24.04
C THR A 532 20.52 -6.98 -24.04
N GLN A 533 20.72 -6.19 -25.09
CA GLN A 533 20.24 -4.81 -25.20
C GLN A 533 18.75 -4.69 -25.59
N LYS A 534 18.01 -5.81 -25.60
CA LYS A 534 16.59 -5.82 -25.98
C LYS A 534 15.72 -5.35 -24.81
N TYR A 535 14.62 -4.65 -25.08
CA TYR A 535 13.62 -4.41 -24.05
C TYR A 535 12.73 -5.66 -23.94
N GLY A 536 12.36 -6.05 -22.71
CA GLY A 536 11.57 -7.26 -22.50
C GLY A 536 12.27 -8.55 -22.97
N SER A 537 11.50 -9.47 -23.56
CA SER A 537 11.96 -10.83 -23.86
C SER A 537 12.56 -11.00 -25.27
N ASN A 538 12.20 -10.15 -26.21
CA ASN A 538 12.57 -10.25 -27.63
C ASN A 538 12.42 -8.90 -28.33
N TYR A 539 12.94 -8.78 -29.54
CA TYR A 539 12.63 -7.69 -30.47
C TYR A 539 12.22 -8.28 -31.82
N VAL A 540 11.74 -7.44 -32.75
CA VAL A 540 11.50 -7.86 -34.13
C VAL A 540 12.39 -7.11 -35.11
N HIS A 541 12.71 -7.74 -36.23
CA HIS A 541 13.43 -7.10 -37.32
C HIS A 541 12.81 -7.40 -38.68
N ASP A 542 13.06 -6.51 -39.64
CA ASP A 542 12.54 -6.62 -41.00
C ASP A 542 13.27 -7.67 -41.85
N GLY A 543 14.37 -8.25 -41.35
CA GLY A 543 15.14 -9.26 -42.07
C GLY A 543 16.11 -8.67 -43.10
N ASN A 544 16.26 -7.33 -43.15
CA ASN A 544 17.02 -6.61 -44.17
C ASN A 544 16.58 -6.97 -45.60
N ASP A 545 15.28 -7.21 -45.77
CA ASP A 545 14.67 -7.55 -47.05
C ASP A 545 13.94 -6.35 -47.64
N HIS A 546 14.54 -5.81 -48.70
CA HIS A 546 14.09 -4.61 -49.41
C HIS A 546 13.23 -4.93 -50.64
N SER A 547 12.65 -6.13 -50.71
CA SER A 547 11.71 -6.49 -51.79
C SER A 547 10.32 -5.87 -51.61
N ALA A 548 9.97 -5.45 -50.39
CA ALA A 548 8.67 -4.86 -50.08
C ALA A 548 8.74 -3.93 -48.85
N ILE A 549 7.80 -2.98 -48.80
CA ILE A 549 7.62 -2.08 -47.65
C ILE A 549 7.15 -2.89 -46.44
N ARG A 550 7.82 -2.69 -45.31
CA ARG A 550 7.49 -3.26 -44.01
C ARG A 550 7.40 -2.15 -42.97
N TRP A 551 6.44 -2.26 -42.08
CA TRP A 551 6.38 -1.41 -40.89
C TRP A 551 5.92 -2.19 -39.67
N PHE A 552 6.41 -1.78 -38.51
CA PHE A 552 5.95 -2.23 -37.20
C PHE A 552 5.41 -1.02 -36.45
N SER A 553 4.31 -1.18 -35.71
CA SER A 553 3.62 -0.07 -35.04
C SER A 553 3.41 -0.34 -33.56
N PHE A 554 3.54 0.71 -32.76
CA PHE A 554 3.27 0.79 -31.33
C PHE A 554 2.09 1.73 -31.13
N LYS A 555 0.96 1.21 -30.64
CA LYS A 555 -0.34 1.86 -30.55
C LYS A 555 -0.76 2.00 -29.08
N PRO A 556 -0.29 3.03 -28.36
CA PRO A 556 -0.63 3.23 -26.95
C PRO A 556 -2.09 3.68 -26.77
N GLN A 557 -2.67 3.38 -25.61
CA GLN A 557 -3.85 4.08 -25.09
C GLN A 557 -3.36 5.26 -24.25
N LEU A 558 -3.44 6.49 -24.76
CA LEU A 558 -2.97 7.70 -24.08
C LEU A 558 -4.16 8.55 -23.59
N GLU A 559 -3.84 9.61 -22.85
CA GLU A 559 -4.78 10.71 -22.56
C GLU A 559 -4.53 11.88 -23.54
N ASN A 560 -5.44 12.85 -23.59
CA ASN A 560 -5.20 14.09 -24.33
C ASN A 560 -4.10 14.92 -23.64
N ALA A 561 -2.86 14.82 -24.12
CA ALA A 561 -1.72 15.55 -23.58
C ALA A 561 -0.53 15.59 -24.55
N SER A 562 0.48 16.38 -24.23
CA SER A 562 1.79 16.27 -24.87
C SER A 562 2.60 15.15 -24.23
N TYR A 563 3.27 14.35 -25.05
CA TYR A 563 4.12 13.26 -24.59
C TYR A 563 5.51 13.37 -25.21
N ALA A 564 6.54 13.33 -24.38
CA ALA A 564 7.90 13.04 -24.83
C ALA A 564 7.97 11.57 -25.23
N VAL A 565 8.34 11.30 -26.48
CA VAL A 565 8.41 9.96 -27.05
C VAL A 565 9.85 9.51 -27.11
N TYR A 566 10.09 8.27 -26.67
CA TYR A 566 11.37 7.61 -26.69
C TYR A 566 11.25 6.27 -27.41
N VAL A 567 12.27 5.87 -28.14
CA VAL A 567 12.34 4.57 -28.83
C VAL A 567 13.53 3.79 -28.30
N TRP A 568 13.36 2.48 -28.19
CA TRP A 568 14.38 1.51 -27.81
C TRP A 568 14.70 0.59 -28.99
N TRP A 569 15.96 0.17 -29.12
CA TRP A 569 16.40 -0.84 -30.08
C TRP A 569 17.66 -1.58 -29.60
N THR A 570 17.94 -2.72 -30.25
CA THR A 570 19.23 -3.41 -30.11
C THR A 570 20.27 -2.85 -31.08
N GLU A 571 21.45 -2.51 -30.58
CA GLU A 571 22.56 -2.02 -31.38
C GLU A 571 23.43 -3.16 -31.91
N SER A 572 23.82 -3.04 -33.19
CA SER A 572 24.77 -3.92 -33.85
C SER A 572 25.27 -3.27 -35.14
N THR A 573 26.47 -3.64 -35.60
CA THR A 573 27.11 -3.09 -36.82
C THR A 573 26.34 -3.40 -38.11
N ASN A 574 25.39 -4.34 -38.08
CA ASN A 574 24.52 -4.69 -39.21
C ASN A 574 23.13 -4.01 -39.17
N ARG A 575 22.87 -3.13 -38.19
CA ARG A 575 21.61 -2.36 -38.14
C ARG A 575 21.62 -1.20 -39.12
N ALA A 576 20.43 -0.76 -39.50
CA ALA A 576 20.26 0.44 -40.32
C ALA A 576 20.74 1.69 -39.57
N THR A 577 21.53 2.50 -40.25
CA THR A 577 21.91 3.85 -39.76
C THR A 577 20.86 4.91 -40.06
N ASN A 578 19.84 4.54 -40.86
CA ASN A 578 18.82 5.42 -41.40
C ASN A 578 17.40 4.84 -41.25
N ALA A 579 17.12 4.10 -40.17
CA ALA A 579 15.79 3.58 -39.90
C ALA A 579 14.80 4.74 -39.67
N VAL A 580 13.61 4.67 -40.28
CA VAL A 580 12.60 5.73 -40.17
C VAL A 580 11.59 5.40 -39.08
N VAL A 581 11.43 6.34 -38.14
CA VAL A 581 10.38 6.36 -37.13
C VAL A 581 9.35 7.41 -37.51
N ILE A 582 8.08 7.01 -37.58
CA ILE A 582 6.96 7.89 -37.89
C ILE A 582 6.10 8.01 -36.63
N THR A 583 6.06 9.21 -36.03
CA THR A 583 5.15 9.50 -34.93
C THR A 583 3.87 10.12 -35.47
N LYS A 584 2.77 9.39 -35.37
CA LYS A 584 1.44 9.88 -35.74
C LYS A 584 0.72 10.34 -34.48
N HIS A 585 0.23 11.59 -34.49
CA HIS A 585 -0.43 12.20 -33.35
C HIS A 585 -1.44 13.27 -33.82
N GLY A 586 -2.68 13.22 -33.31
CA GLY A 586 -3.70 14.25 -33.63
C GLY A 586 -3.96 14.47 -35.13
N GLY A 587 -3.82 13.42 -35.96
CA GLY A 587 -3.95 13.49 -37.42
C GLY A 587 -2.70 13.97 -38.17
N THR A 588 -1.63 14.33 -37.47
CA THR A 588 -0.32 14.74 -38.03
C THR A 588 0.64 13.55 -38.07
N ARG A 589 1.66 13.62 -38.95
CA ARG A 589 2.75 12.63 -39.05
C ARG A 589 4.09 13.34 -39.01
N GLU A 590 4.92 12.97 -38.06
CA GLU A 590 6.28 13.46 -37.88
C GLU A 590 7.28 12.35 -38.16
N TYR A 591 8.37 12.66 -38.84
CA TYR A 591 9.35 11.68 -39.33
C TYR A 591 10.70 11.93 -38.65
N THR A 592 11.22 10.89 -37.99
CA THR A 592 12.54 10.91 -37.35
C THR A 592 13.39 9.79 -37.93
N THR A 593 14.60 10.10 -38.38
CA THR A 593 15.57 9.08 -38.79
C THR A 593 16.47 8.73 -37.61
N VAL A 594 16.61 7.44 -37.30
CA VAL A 594 17.45 6.95 -36.20
C VAL A 594 18.57 6.05 -36.70
N ASN A 595 19.74 6.19 -36.10
CA ASN A 595 20.88 5.30 -36.32
C ASN A 595 20.86 4.18 -35.29
N GLN A 596 20.48 2.97 -35.71
CA GLN A 596 20.37 1.81 -34.83
C GLN A 596 21.70 1.09 -34.58
N GLN A 597 22.83 1.62 -35.07
CA GLN A 597 24.18 1.13 -34.75
C GLN A 597 24.78 1.81 -33.51
N ILE A 598 24.05 2.72 -32.87
CA ILE A 598 24.49 3.43 -31.67
C ILE A 598 23.33 3.56 -30.68
N ASN A 599 23.66 3.79 -29.41
CA ASN A 599 22.72 4.03 -28.32
C ASN A 599 21.68 2.91 -28.13
N GLY A 600 22.01 1.67 -28.49
CA GLY A 600 21.14 0.52 -28.21
C GLY A 600 21.11 0.19 -26.72
N GLY A 601 20.04 -0.48 -26.28
CA GLY A 601 19.89 -0.87 -24.86
C GLY A 601 19.59 0.30 -23.91
N GLN A 602 19.07 1.41 -24.44
CA GLN A 602 18.62 2.57 -23.66
C GLN A 602 17.48 3.33 -24.39
N TRP A 603 16.76 4.18 -23.64
CA TRP A 603 15.69 5.02 -24.19
C TRP A 603 16.23 6.24 -24.94
N VAL A 604 15.99 6.32 -26.25
CA VAL A 604 16.40 7.47 -27.07
C VAL A 604 15.22 8.39 -27.36
N TYR A 605 15.32 9.65 -26.94
CA TYR A 605 14.29 10.68 -27.16
C TYR A 605 14.20 11.05 -28.64
N ILE A 606 12.97 11.08 -29.18
CA ILE A 606 12.70 11.42 -30.59
C ILE A 606 11.78 12.62 -30.77
N GLY A 607 11.35 13.28 -29.69
CA GLY A 607 10.52 14.48 -29.75
C GLY A 607 9.34 14.45 -28.78
N THR A 608 8.64 15.58 -28.70
CA THR A 608 7.44 15.75 -27.87
C THR A 608 6.25 16.09 -28.76
N TYR A 609 5.17 15.33 -28.62
CA TYR A 609 4.04 15.37 -29.55
C TYR A 609 2.70 15.39 -28.81
N ALA A 610 1.71 16.09 -29.35
CA ALA A 610 0.36 16.16 -28.78
C ALA A 610 -0.48 14.97 -29.25
N PHE A 611 -0.72 14.02 -28.35
CA PHE A 611 -1.55 12.84 -28.61
C PHE A 611 -2.99 13.06 -28.15
N THR A 612 -3.90 12.31 -28.77
CA THR A 612 -5.31 12.26 -28.35
C THR A 612 -5.60 10.97 -27.60
N SER A 613 -6.72 10.93 -26.88
CA SER A 613 -7.14 9.78 -26.08
C SER A 613 -7.66 8.59 -26.90
N GLU A 614 -7.70 8.71 -28.22
CA GLU A 614 -8.14 7.64 -29.11
C GLU A 614 -7.00 6.64 -29.36
N LYS A 615 -7.19 5.38 -28.95
CA LYS A 615 -6.30 4.28 -29.37
C LYS A 615 -6.57 3.93 -30.83
N SER A 616 -5.78 4.53 -31.72
CA SER A 616 -5.94 4.38 -33.17
C SER A 616 -4.62 4.40 -33.92
N ASP A 617 -4.66 4.02 -35.19
CA ASP A 617 -3.52 4.08 -36.10
C ASP A 617 -3.00 5.52 -36.32
N ASN A 618 -3.77 6.53 -35.94
CA ASN A 618 -3.43 7.95 -36.02
C ASN A 618 -2.78 8.50 -34.73
N ASN A 619 -2.71 7.70 -33.67
CA ASN A 619 -2.04 8.01 -32.40
C ASN A 619 -1.04 6.89 -32.06
N ALA A 620 -0.02 6.74 -32.89
CA ALA A 620 0.88 5.59 -32.85
C ALA A 620 2.27 5.93 -33.40
N VAL A 621 3.28 5.15 -32.99
CA VAL A 621 4.65 5.24 -33.49
C VAL A 621 4.92 4.06 -34.40
N TYR A 622 5.44 4.32 -35.60
CA TYR A 622 5.77 3.30 -36.59
C TYR A 622 7.27 3.27 -36.83
N ILE A 623 7.84 2.09 -37.05
CA ILE A 623 9.21 1.89 -37.52
C ILE A 623 9.12 1.23 -38.89
N LYS A 624 9.74 1.83 -39.90
CA LYS A 624 9.60 1.47 -41.33
C LYS A 624 10.97 1.22 -41.97
N ASN A 625 11.02 0.29 -42.93
CA ASN A 625 12.24 -0.08 -43.67
C ASN A 625 12.48 0.67 -44.99
N GLN A 626 11.69 1.72 -45.26
CA GLN A 626 11.81 2.54 -46.46
C GLN A 626 11.65 4.01 -46.09
N LEU A 627 12.56 4.84 -46.60
CA LEU A 627 12.61 6.28 -46.42
C LEU A 627 11.50 6.99 -47.21
N ASP A 628 11.28 8.27 -46.90
CA ASP A 628 10.24 9.08 -47.52
C ASP A 628 10.52 9.42 -48.98
N ASP A 629 11.79 9.40 -49.39
CA ASP A 629 12.22 9.56 -50.78
C ASP A 629 12.06 8.27 -51.61
N GLY A 630 11.55 7.19 -50.99
CA GLY A 630 11.33 5.89 -51.62
C GLY A 630 12.54 4.96 -51.59
N THR A 631 13.69 5.41 -51.07
CA THR A 631 14.88 4.56 -50.91
C THR A 631 14.78 3.62 -49.71
N TRP A 632 15.59 2.56 -49.69
CA TRP A 632 15.58 1.54 -48.64
C TRP A 632 16.57 1.86 -47.52
N SER A 633 16.28 1.37 -46.32
CA SER A 633 17.22 1.40 -45.20
C SER A 633 18.53 0.68 -45.56
N ASN A 634 19.65 1.06 -44.92
CA ASN A 634 20.97 0.52 -45.25
C ASN A 634 21.44 -0.62 -44.32
N GLY A 635 20.50 -1.34 -43.73
CA GLY A 635 20.74 -2.49 -42.84
C GLY A 635 19.45 -2.99 -42.22
N TYR A 636 19.57 -3.92 -41.26
CA TYR A 636 18.40 -4.43 -40.52
C TYR A 636 17.70 -3.31 -39.78
N VAL A 637 16.39 -3.17 -40.01
CA VAL A 637 15.54 -2.29 -39.21
C VAL A 637 14.94 -3.09 -38.07
N VAL A 638 15.13 -2.60 -36.86
CA VAL A 638 14.69 -3.23 -35.61
C VAL A 638 13.55 -2.43 -34.98
N ALA A 639 12.56 -3.12 -34.44
CA ALA A 639 11.54 -2.54 -33.57
C ALA A 639 11.48 -3.33 -32.27
N ASP A 640 11.64 -2.61 -31.16
CA ASP A 640 11.75 -3.19 -29.81
C ASP A 640 10.69 -2.58 -28.88
N ALA A 641 10.87 -1.34 -28.39
CA ALA A 641 9.87 -0.70 -27.55
C ALA A 641 9.76 0.80 -27.75
N VAL A 642 8.62 1.38 -27.37
CA VAL A 642 8.37 2.84 -27.38
C VAL A 642 7.81 3.29 -26.04
N LYS A 643 8.38 4.35 -25.47
CA LYS A 643 7.95 4.99 -24.22
C LYS A 643 7.37 6.37 -24.49
N PHE A 644 6.21 6.65 -23.92
CA PHE A 644 5.50 7.92 -23.97
C PHE A 644 5.50 8.51 -22.57
N VAL A 645 6.13 9.66 -22.34
CA VAL A 645 6.18 10.33 -21.02
C VAL A 645 5.35 11.61 -21.09
N LYS A 646 4.22 11.64 -20.38
CA LYS A 646 3.31 12.79 -20.31
C LYS A 646 4.08 14.01 -19.80
N GLN A 647 3.95 15.13 -20.50
CA GLN A 647 4.61 16.40 -20.19
C GLN A 647 3.74 17.31 -19.33
#